data_AF-A0A2D0N0I0-F1
#
_entry.id   AF-A0A2D0N0I0-F1
#
_cell.length_a   1.000
_cell.length_b   1.000
_cell.length_c   1.000
_cell.angle_alpha   90.00
_cell.angle_beta   90.00
_cell.angle_gamma   90.00
#
_symmetry.space_group_name_H-M   'P 1'
#
loop_
_entity.id
_entity.type
_entity.pdbx_description
1 polymer ?
#
loop_
_entity_poly.entity_id
_entity_poly.type
_entity_poly.pdbx_seq_one_letter_code
_entity_poly.pdbx_strand_id
1 'polypeptide(L)'
;MGNRVNYFMPYTRQGLTTLADHRQSSAGRLQFEVNVFLEGKDGSGNKLERTVRQKIVLLGPGDILGVDPRIISRVAPPPDTNSFEASLTPFIEFNEPDFLWRFSTRQAADGENWLPWLTLIILKRSMGAEEGEFVTLQNDQADLPPRIQVKPNAVLPDLNESWRWAHVHMLETQGLKHEDLKAAVARSSKNTVCRLMSPRRLEPETAYEVFLVPTFRLGVQVALGLATENTDRKELSWDTPAAGAGQQLPYYYRWSFRTGTKGDFEYLVRKLQPRKLRGLGIRKIDCRTPGFGIEPEITEMEMEAALKSLDVAVQSWGMDNKQADGLNATQRDMANLLNSSEQDDILRVAPPVYGEWYAERSNAEEKLVVDQQHWLEEINLDFRHRAAAGLGVQFVKQNQEKLMQAAWTQLNKVQEVNRRLNLGRFGRSISKSLHRRMEKMNPDHLWKLALPVQNKMLFSEEEQQVRTRGVNNSNLTIGAHLRASEITNKLVQVKVKKYLPKKRSTAEAGDESGAVGSVFFTPVTANQLVSQAFQVAGTTRKTPQSSSTLFQIEDKNETSGDLFNTLGAKMKMALDPKETIQVRLANRVRRIRTWEKHRRYNEEDLAKTKSRSDQQSESELDPLRPVLWYPEFHRPMYHFLRDLSQEYILAGVEHIPQDTVGLLAANRRFIEAYMLGVNHEFASELRWREFPTDLRGSYFRSFWDTSIYSVDEKEEDEFWENSQDGIRLLAHIHREFGTHYDREMIVDAYTTGEPSDTQKAVAAIYEEAVEKWLLSRDEDKDIAEIADWKKNSRLGEHPAPGTWTNNKKNVDALVLVVRGELLQKFENTLIYLVNRNAEDSTQPDLSSNAGRKFPVFEGALPPDMIFIGFPITTKEVGDYFLIFEERITDLRLGLDIDASGNGENDLSWLHFEDLHAGDYLNGRRPANELASRWDNAAFIGKVMYQKQVRVAIELSRMVPERLFKNF
;
A
#
# COMPACT_ATOMS: atom_id res chain seq x y z
N MET A 1 -13.84 -6.22 17.63
CA MET A 1 -12.55 -6.93 17.64
C MET A 1 -12.26 -7.21 19.10
N GLY A 2 -11.99 -8.47 19.50
CA GLY A 2 -11.63 -8.75 20.89
C GLY A 2 -10.27 -8.11 21.19
N ASN A 3 -10.17 -7.33 22.26
CA ASN A 3 -8.89 -6.82 22.73
C ASN A 3 -8.00 -8.03 23.07
N ARG A 4 -6.88 -8.18 22.36
CA ARG A 4 -5.85 -9.14 22.76
C ARG A 4 -5.29 -8.70 24.12
N VAL A 5 -5.17 -9.64 25.05
CA VAL A 5 -4.68 -9.39 26.41
C VAL A 5 -3.35 -10.11 26.58
N ASN A 6 -2.31 -9.37 26.97
CA ASN A 6 -0.99 -9.91 27.28
C ASN A 6 -0.91 -10.26 28.76
N TYR A 7 -0.56 -11.51 29.07
CA TYR A 7 -0.31 -11.99 30.43
C TYR A 7 1.18 -12.25 30.63
N PHE A 8 1.74 -11.70 31.70
CA PHE A 8 3.14 -11.89 32.08
C PHE A 8 3.20 -12.64 33.41
N MET A 9 4.07 -13.65 33.51
CA MET A 9 4.28 -14.47 34.70
C MET A 9 5.77 -14.58 34.99
N PRO A 10 6.22 -14.55 36.26
CA PRO A 10 7.64 -14.54 36.57
C PRO A 10 8.37 -15.82 36.14
N TYR A 11 7.76 -16.99 36.35
CA TYR A 11 8.30 -18.27 35.92
C TYR A 11 7.22 -19.33 35.79
N THR A 12 7.52 -20.43 35.08
CA THR A 12 6.72 -21.65 35.17
C THR A 12 7.61 -22.87 35.34
N ARG A 13 7.12 -23.87 36.05
CA ARG A 13 7.74 -25.19 36.18
C ARG A 13 6.66 -26.25 36.04
N GLN A 14 6.96 -27.30 35.29
CA GLN A 14 6.03 -28.39 35.03
C GLN A 14 6.67 -29.75 35.34
N GLY A 15 5.83 -30.77 35.52
CA GLY A 15 6.26 -32.15 35.74
C GLY A 15 6.96 -32.41 37.09
N LEU A 16 7.78 -33.46 37.12
CA LEU A 16 8.42 -34.01 38.33
C LEU A 16 9.34 -33.00 39.05
N THR A 17 9.82 -31.97 38.36
CA THR A 17 10.68 -30.92 38.93
C THR A 17 9.98 -30.10 40.01
N THR A 18 8.65 -30.04 39.98
CA THR A 18 7.80 -29.34 40.97
C THR A 18 7.66 -30.09 42.29
N LEU A 19 7.95 -31.40 42.30
CA LEU A 19 7.73 -32.29 43.45
C LEU A 19 9.02 -32.62 44.21
N ALA A 20 10.18 -32.20 43.70
CA ALA A 20 11.47 -32.52 44.29
C ALA A 20 11.85 -31.55 45.43
N ASP A 21 12.49 -32.07 46.48
CA ASP A 21 12.95 -31.27 47.62
C ASP A 21 14.31 -30.61 47.30
N HIS A 22 14.27 -29.32 46.97
CA HIS A 22 15.45 -28.52 46.58
C HIS A 22 16.32 -28.08 47.78
N ARG A 23 15.88 -28.39 49.01
CA ARG A 23 16.59 -28.03 50.26
C ARG A 23 17.62 -29.08 50.69
N GLN A 24 17.57 -30.30 50.15
CA GLN A 24 18.51 -31.37 50.50
C GLN A 24 19.70 -31.48 49.52
N SER A 25 20.91 -31.34 50.07
CA SER A 25 22.24 -31.61 49.50
C SER A 25 22.79 -30.64 48.42
N SER A 26 23.94 -30.03 48.72
CA SER A 26 24.78 -29.23 47.82
C SER A 26 25.60 -30.07 46.82
N ALA A 27 25.67 -31.40 47.01
CA ALA A 27 26.54 -32.29 46.23
C ALA A 27 25.78 -33.34 45.38
N GLY A 28 24.50 -33.59 45.66
CA GLY A 28 23.72 -34.66 44.99
C GLY A 28 22.94 -34.20 43.76
N ARG A 29 22.73 -35.11 42.79
CA ARG A 29 21.69 -34.90 41.74
C ARG A 29 20.31 -34.80 42.40
N LEU A 30 19.43 -34.00 41.82
CA LEU A 30 18.06 -33.84 42.30
C LEU A 30 17.33 -35.18 42.21
N GLN A 31 16.77 -35.66 43.32
CA GLN A 31 16.11 -36.96 43.40
C GLN A 31 14.64 -36.81 43.75
N PHE A 32 13.80 -37.61 43.13
CA PHE A 32 12.39 -37.76 43.48
C PHE A 32 12.08 -39.22 43.78
N GLU A 33 11.34 -39.48 44.86
CA GLU A 33 10.86 -40.82 45.19
C GLU A 33 9.54 -41.11 44.47
N VAL A 34 9.57 -42.04 43.52
CA VAL A 34 8.36 -42.60 42.91
C VAL A 34 7.94 -43.83 43.71
N ASN A 35 6.70 -43.81 44.19
CA ASN A 35 6.05 -44.97 44.82
C ASN A 35 5.23 -45.71 43.75
N VAL A 36 5.66 -46.92 43.38
CA VAL A 36 4.94 -47.81 42.46
C VAL A 36 4.13 -48.81 43.28
N PHE A 37 2.81 -48.76 43.16
CA PHE A 37 1.91 -49.72 43.79
C PHE A 37 1.72 -50.93 42.86
N LEU A 38 2.16 -52.10 43.30
CA LEU A 38 2.00 -53.37 42.60
C LEU A 38 0.85 -54.14 43.25
N GLU A 39 -0.15 -54.48 42.47
CA GLU A 39 -1.25 -55.38 42.87
C GLU A 39 -1.12 -56.70 42.10
N GLY A 40 -0.96 -57.80 42.84
CA GLY A 40 -0.91 -59.15 42.29
C GLY A 40 -1.90 -60.06 43.00
N LYS A 41 -2.00 -61.31 42.54
CA LYS A 41 -2.67 -62.38 43.28
C LYS A 41 -1.66 -63.49 43.56
N ASP A 42 -1.69 -64.07 44.76
CA ASP A 42 -0.92 -65.30 45.01
C ASP A 42 -1.51 -66.49 44.21
N GLY A 43 -0.81 -67.63 44.24
CA GLY A 43 -1.27 -68.88 43.62
C GLY A 43 -2.60 -69.42 44.18
N SER A 44 -3.17 -68.79 45.22
CA SER A 44 -4.45 -69.11 45.83
C SER A 44 -5.54 -68.06 45.52
N GLY A 45 -5.23 -67.02 44.74
CA GLY A 45 -6.16 -65.98 44.32
C GLY A 45 -6.30 -64.79 45.27
N ASN A 46 -5.53 -64.71 46.36
CA ASN A 46 -5.59 -63.59 47.30
C ASN A 46 -4.82 -62.38 46.77
N LYS A 47 -5.41 -61.20 46.93
CA LYS A 47 -4.85 -59.91 46.50
C LYS A 47 -3.62 -59.55 47.36
N LEU A 48 -2.48 -59.35 46.69
CA LEU A 48 -1.18 -58.95 47.24
C LEU A 48 -0.88 -57.52 46.78
N GLU A 49 -0.76 -56.60 47.73
CA GLU A 49 -0.37 -55.22 47.44
C GLU A 49 1.05 -54.97 47.95
N ARG A 50 1.93 -54.47 47.09
CA ARG A 50 3.31 -54.11 47.44
C ARG A 50 3.63 -52.74 46.89
N THR A 51 4.10 -51.83 47.74
CA THR A 51 4.63 -50.53 47.28
C THR A 51 6.14 -50.62 47.11
N VAL A 52 6.65 -50.35 45.91
CA VAL A 52 8.09 -50.24 45.60
C VAL A 52 8.45 -48.76 45.51
N ARG A 53 9.43 -48.33 46.32
CA ARG A 53 9.93 -46.95 46.28
C ARG A 53 11.19 -46.90 45.44
N GLN A 54 11.19 -46.12 44.37
CA GLN A 54 12.36 -45.92 43.50
C GLN A 54 12.75 -44.45 43.50
N LYS A 55 14.02 -44.16 43.79
CA LYS A 55 14.59 -42.83 43.61
C LYS A 55 14.94 -42.62 42.14
N ILE A 56 14.30 -41.65 41.50
CA ILE A 56 14.61 -41.21 40.14
C ILE A 56 15.45 -39.95 40.23
N VAL A 57 16.49 -39.92 39.41
CA VAL A 57 17.42 -38.80 39.31
C VAL A 57 16.98 -37.90 38.15
N LEU A 58 16.79 -36.61 38.43
CA LEU A 58 16.44 -35.61 37.41
C LEU A 58 17.71 -35.03 36.76
N LEU A 59 17.58 -34.68 35.48
CA LEU A 59 18.62 -33.97 34.73
C LEU A 59 18.74 -32.53 35.24
N GLY A 60 19.98 -32.03 35.30
CA GLY A 60 20.30 -30.64 35.65
C GLY A 60 21.13 -29.93 34.57
N PRO A 61 21.62 -28.72 34.85
CA PRO A 61 22.34 -27.89 33.87
C PRO A 61 23.63 -28.54 33.36
N GLY A 62 24.26 -29.38 34.19
CA GLY A 62 25.47 -30.12 33.85
C GLY A 62 25.24 -31.35 32.97
N ASP A 63 24.00 -31.73 32.70
CA ASP A 63 23.67 -32.87 31.84
C ASP A 63 23.32 -32.41 30.40
N ILE A 64 23.50 -31.12 30.09
CA ILE A 64 23.09 -30.48 28.83
C ILE A 64 24.32 -29.88 28.16
N LEU A 65 24.54 -30.24 26.89
CA LEU A 65 25.66 -29.75 26.07
C LEU A 65 25.22 -28.79 24.95
N GLY A 66 23.91 -28.59 24.78
CA GLY A 66 23.36 -27.77 23.71
C GLY A 66 21.84 -27.69 23.75
N VAL A 67 21.29 -26.84 22.89
CA VAL A 67 19.85 -26.64 22.72
C VAL A 67 19.51 -26.92 21.26
N ASP A 68 18.45 -27.70 21.00
CA ASP A 68 17.93 -27.87 19.64
C ASP A 68 17.35 -26.52 19.17
N PRO A 69 17.83 -25.91 18.07
CA PRO A 69 17.33 -24.63 17.59
C PRO A 69 15.81 -24.59 17.36
N ARG A 70 15.14 -25.73 17.16
CA ARG A 70 13.68 -25.81 16.97
C ARG A 70 12.87 -25.41 18.21
N ILE A 71 13.48 -25.39 19.40
CA ILE A 71 12.80 -24.90 20.61
C ILE A 71 12.75 -23.36 20.63
N ILE A 72 13.63 -22.70 19.89
CA ILE A 72 13.67 -21.24 19.76
C ILE A 72 12.55 -20.85 18.80
N SER A 73 11.55 -20.14 19.31
CA SER A 73 10.44 -19.64 18.49
C SER A 73 10.80 -18.33 17.80
N ARG A 74 11.60 -17.49 18.44
CA ARG A 74 11.95 -16.15 17.95
C ARG A 74 13.22 -15.62 18.60
N VAL A 75 13.98 -14.82 17.84
CA VAL A 75 15.03 -13.94 18.34
C VAL A 75 14.72 -12.50 17.91
N ALA A 76 15.05 -11.54 18.75
CA ALA A 76 14.95 -10.12 18.42
C ALA A 76 16.23 -9.41 18.87
N PRO A 77 16.88 -8.61 18.00
CA PRO A 77 16.58 -8.48 16.57
C PRO A 77 16.76 -9.79 15.79
N PRO A 78 16.12 -9.92 14.61
CA PRO A 78 16.46 -10.98 13.67
C PRO A 78 17.96 -10.97 13.32
N PRO A 79 18.56 -12.14 13.03
CA PRO A 79 19.98 -12.21 12.66
C PRO A 79 20.32 -11.25 11.51
N ASP A 80 21.49 -10.61 11.62
CA ASP A 80 22.08 -9.70 10.63
C ASP A 80 21.28 -8.41 10.35
N THR A 81 20.39 -8.03 11.28
CA THR A 81 19.74 -6.71 11.27
C THR A 81 20.78 -5.59 11.37
N ASN A 82 20.73 -4.59 10.48
CA ASN A 82 21.72 -3.50 10.45
C ASN A 82 21.29 -2.19 11.13
N SER A 83 20.00 -2.06 11.47
CA SER A 83 19.40 -0.81 11.93
C SER A 83 18.52 -1.03 13.17
N PHE A 84 18.94 -1.92 14.08
CA PHE A 84 18.18 -2.14 15.31
C PHE A 84 18.19 -0.87 16.18
N GLU A 85 17.06 -0.53 16.78
CA GLU A 85 16.96 0.65 17.63
C GLU A 85 17.74 0.45 18.93
N ALA A 86 18.64 1.38 19.26
CA ALA A 86 19.49 1.27 20.46
C ALA A 86 18.71 1.41 21.79
N SER A 87 17.49 1.95 21.73
CA SER A 87 16.53 2.01 22.85
C SER A 87 15.92 0.65 23.18
N LEU A 88 15.96 -0.30 22.24
CA LEU A 88 15.38 -1.62 22.41
C LEU A 88 16.35 -2.60 23.07
N THR A 89 15.77 -3.64 23.65
CA THR A 89 16.43 -4.71 24.36
C THR A 89 16.32 -6.01 23.57
N PRO A 90 17.45 -6.63 23.20
CA PRO A 90 17.43 -7.93 22.55
C PRO A 90 16.88 -9.04 23.46
N PHE A 91 16.19 -9.99 22.86
CA PHE A 91 15.61 -11.14 23.56
C PHE A 91 15.59 -12.40 22.70
N ILE A 92 15.41 -13.54 23.36
CA ILE A 92 15.17 -14.85 22.76
C ILE A 92 13.91 -15.48 23.39
N GLU A 93 13.10 -16.13 22.56
CA GLU A 93 11.87 -16.81 22.97
C GLU A 93 11.94 -18.30 22.69
N PHE A 94 11.30 -19.06 23.57
CA PHE A 94 11.19 -20.51 23.48
C PHE A 94 9.73 -20.94 23.49
N ASN A 95 9.39 -21.91 22.65
CA ASN A 95 8.02 -22.43 22.48
C ASN A 95 7.51 -23.26 23.68
N GLU A 96 8.38 -23.62 24.62
CA GLU A 96 8.03 -24.35 25.83
C GLU A 96 8.10 -23.43 27.07
N PRO A 97 7.00 -23.23 27.82
CA PRO A 97 6.89 -22.19 28.83
C PRO A 97 7.73 -22.44 30.10
N ASP A 98 8.14 -23.68 30.38
CA ASP A 98 8.97 -24.03 31.54
C ASP A 98 10.46 -24.15 31.18
N PHE A 99 10.83 -24.02 29.90
CA PHE A 99 12.15 -24.38 29.40
C PHE A 99 13.30 -23.68 30.16
N LEU A 100 13.19 -22.38 30.40
CA LEU A 100 14.22 -21.60 31.13
C LEU A 100 14.41 -22.01 32.58
N TRP A 101 13.45 -22.70 33.21
CA TRP A 101 13.53 -23.14 34.62
C TRP A 101 13.54 -24.65 34.80
N ARG A 102 13.36 -25.43 33.72
CA ARG A 102 13.27 -26.89 33.74
C ARG A 102 14.46 -27.55 34.43
N PHE A 103 15.65 -27.03 34.18
CA PHE A 103 16.90 -27.54 34.73
C PHE A 103 17.47 -26.67 35.85
N SER A 104 16.74 -25.66 36.33
CA SER A 104 17.24 -24.78 37.39
C SER A 104 17.40 -25.50 38.73
N THR A 105 18.52 -25.26 39.42
CA THR A 105 18.91 -25.88 40.69
C THR A 105 18.88 -24.92 41.88
N ARG A 106 18.61 -23.63 41.65
CA ARG A 106 18.73 -22.57 42.66
C ARG A 106 17.63 -21.52 42.53
N GLN A 107 17.02 -21.18 43.66
CA GLN A 107 16.14 -20.01 43.80
C GLN A 107 16.96 -18.73 43.97
N ALA A 108 16.35 -17.61 43.62
CA ALA A 108 16.89 -16.29 43.93
C ALA A 108 16.90 -16.05 45.46
N ALA A 109 17.63 -15.03 45.89
CA ALA A 109 17.80 -14.71 47.31
C ALA A 109 16.49 -14.33 48.02
N ASP A 110 15.47 -13.91 47.27
CA ASP A 110 14.13 -13.60 47.77
C ASP A 110 13.34 -14.86 48.21
N GLY A 111 13.76 -16.05 47.80
CA GLY A 111 13.07 -17.31 48.06
C GLY A 111 11.78 -17.53 47.24
N GLU A 112 11.38 -16.55 46.43
CA GLU A 112 10.15 -16.58 45.62
C GLU A 112 10.46 -16.84 44.14
N ASN A 113 11.54 -16.27 43.60
CA ASN A 113 11.90 -16.38 42.19
C ASN A 113 12.91 -17.50 41.92
N TRP A 114 12.95 -17.97 40.67
CA TRP A 114 13.87 -19.00 40.20
C TRP A 114 14.86 -18.44 39.18
N LEU A 115 16.15 -18.77 39.35
CA LEU A 115 17.16 -18.41 38.37
C LEU A 115 16.97 -19.24 37.09
N PRO A 116 16.97 -18.64 35.89
CA PRO A 116 16.98 -19.42 34.66
C PRO A 116 18.32 -20.15 34.51
N TRP A 117 18.30 -21.36 33.95
CA TRP A 117 19.56 -22.12 33.73
C TRP A 117 20.38 -21.61 32.54
N LEU A 118 19.81 -20.69 31.76
CA LEU A 118 20.45 -19.97 30.66
C LEU A 118 20.38 -18.46 30.90
N THR A 119 21.41 -17.75 30.43
CA THR A 119 21.49 -16.29 30.43
C THR A 119 21.85 -15.79 29.04
N LEU A 120 21.34 -14.62 28.67
CA LEU A 120 21.62 -13.97 27.40
C LEU A 120 22.65 -12.87 27.58
N ILE A 121 23.82 -13.03 26.97
CA ILE A 121 24.88 -12.03 26.97
C ILE A 121 25.02 -11.43 25.57
N ILE A 122 25.17 -10.11 25.51
CA ILE A 122 25.43 -9.35 24.29
C ILE A 122 26.84 -8.79 24.41
N LEU A 123 27.68 -8.97 23.39
CA LEU A 123 29.06 -8.49 23.36
C LEU A 123 29.33 -7.68 22.08
N LYS A 124 30.13 -6.62 22.18
CA LYS A 124 30.54 -5.82 21.02
C LYS A 124 31.48 -6.61 20.12
N ARG A 125 31.22 -6.55 18.81
CA ARG A 125 32.10 -7.13 17.79
C ARG A 125 33.19 -6.11 17.43
N SER A 126 34.38 -6.59 17.10
CA SER A 126 35.46 -5.72 16.63
C SER A 126 35.15 -5.18 15.23
N MET A 127 35.26 -3.86 15.06
CA MET A 127 34.99 -3.15 13.81
C MET A 127 36.15 -2.19 13.52
N GLY A 128 36.87 -2.41 12.42
CA GLY A 128 38.00 -1.56 12.03
C GLY A 128 39.10 -1.54 13.10
N ALA A 129 39.38 -0.35 13.65
CA ALA A 129 40.37 -0.14 14.71
C ALA A 129 39.81 -0.29 16.13
N GLU A 130 38.50 -0.44 16.32
CA GLU A 130 37.89 -0.62 17.63
C GLU A 130 37.99 -2.08 18.11
N GLU A 131 38.54 -2.26 19.30
CA GLU A 131 38.62 -3.57 19.93
C GLU A 131 37.24 -4.06 20.38
N GLY A 132 36.79 -5.20 19.84
CA GLY A 132 35.60 -5.90 20.33
C GLY A 132 35.80 -6.53 21.72
N GLU A 133 34.72 -7.03 22.31
CA GLU A 133 34.67 -7.58 23.68
C GLU A 133 34.94 -9.10 23.76
N PHE A 134 35.09 -9.78 22.63
CA PHE A 134 35.32 -11.22 22.59
C PHE A 134 36.20 -11.65 21.42
N VAL A 135 36.69 -12.89 21.48
CA VAL A 135 37.35 -13.61 20.39
C VAL A 135 36.69 -14.98 20.25
N THR A 136 36.27 -15.34 19.04
CA THR A 136 35.78 -16.69 18.76
C THR A 136 36.95 -17.66 18.72
N LEU A 137 36.85 -18.77 19.47
CA LEU A 137 37.86 -19.81 19.46
C LEU A 137 37.49 -20.89 18.44
N GLN A 138 38.49 -21.54 17.85
CA GLN A 138 38.24 -22.72 17.02
C GLN A 138 37.70 -23.86 17.90
N ASN A 139 36.70 -24.59 17.38
CA ASN A 139 36.13 -25.72 18.09
C ASN A 139 36.89 -27.00 17.73
N ASP A 140 37.94 -27.27 18.48
CA ASP A 140 38.84 -28.40 18.22
C ASP A 140 38.24 -29.76 18.67
N GLN A 141 37.12 -29.75 19.40
CA GLN A 141 36.42 -30.94 19.91
C GLN A 141 34.97 -30.97 19.43
N ALA A 142 34.67 -31.83 18.45
CA ALA A 142 33.37 -31.89 17.78
C ALA A 142 32.19 -32.21 18.71
N ASP A 143 32.42 -32.93 19.81
CA ASP A 143 31.39 -33.33 20.77
C ASP A 143 31.04 -32.25 21.81
N LEU A 144 31.83 -31.16 21.87
CA LEU A 144 31.61 -30.05 22.78
C LEU A 144 31.03 -28.83 22.06
N PRO A 145 30.21 -28.02 22.77
CA PRO A 145 29.67 -26.80 22.19
C PRO A 145 30.79 -25.79 21.88
N PRO A 146 30.55 -24.90 20.91
CA PRO A 146 31.50 -23.85 20.57
C PRO A 146 31.68 -22.86 21.73
N ARG A 147 32.85 -22.21 21.75
CA ARG A 147 33.29 -21.35 22.86
C ARG A 147 33.87 -20.02 22.39
N ILE A 148 33.74 -19.01 23.23
CA ILE A 148 34.34 -17.68 23.05
C ILE A 148 35.29 -17.38 24.21
N GLN A 149 36.34 -16.63 23.91
CA GLN A 149 37.16 -15.96 24.92
C GLN A 149 36.57 -14.57 25.16
N VAL A 150 36.00 -14.35 26.34
CA VAL A 150 35.55 -13.01 26.76
C VAL A 150 36.79 -12.20 27.13
N LYS A 151 36.90 -10.97 26.63
CA LYS A 151 38.04 -10.10 26.95
C LYS A 151 37.85 -9.42 28.32
N PRO A 152 38.94 -8.95 28.96
CA PRO A 152 38.85 -8.25 30.25
C PRO A 152 38.06 -6.93 30.23
N ASN A 153 37.89 -6.31 29.06
CA ASN A 153 37.12 -5.08 28.89
C ASN A 153 35.61 -5.32 28.66
N ALA A 154 35.16 -6.59 28.58
CA ALA A 154 33.77 -6.92 28.35
C ALA A 154 32.90 -6.64 29.58
N VAL A 155 31.69 -6.13 29.35
CA VAL A 155 30.67 -5.95 30.39
C VAL A 155 29.70 -7.13 30.35
N LEU A 156 29.39 -7.72 31.51
CA LEU A 156 28.51 -8.89 31.66
C LEU A 156 27.35 -8.61 32.63
N PRO A 157 26.24 -9.39 32.54
CA PRO A 157 25.15 -9.28 33.50
C PRO A 157 25.51 -9.89 34.87
N ASP A 158 24.87 -9.40 35.93
CA ASP A 158 24.88 -10.07 37.24
C ASP A 158 23.93 -11.29 37.21
N LEU A 159 24.51 -12.48 37.37
CA LEU A 159 23.75 -13.74 37.34
C LEU A 159 22.84 -13.95 38.54
N ASN A 160 23.09 -13.28 39.67
CA ASN A 160 22.18 -13.32 40.82
C ASN A 160 20.84 -12.63 40.51
N GLU A 161 20.82 -11.77 39.49
CA GLU A 161 19.65 -11.04 39.01
C GLU A 161 19.07 -11.59 37.71
N SER A 162 19.62 -12.69 37.18
CA SER A 162 19.18 -13.31 35.92
C SER A 162 17.67 -13.63 35.89
N TRP A 163 17.06 -13.88 37.06
CA TRP A 163 15.62 -14.09 37.20
C TRP A 163 14.77 -12.87 36.80
N ARG A 164 15.28 -11.64 36.94
CA ARG A 164 14.56 -10.41 36.54
C ARG A 164 14.31 -10.36 35.03
N TRP A 165 15.16 -11.01 34.26
CA TRP A 165 15.26 -10.91 32.81
C TRP A 165 14.66 -12.13 32.10
N ALA A 166 14.02 -13.04 32.84
CA ALA A 166 13.32 -14.19 32.32
C ALA A 166 11.86 -14.16 32.78
N HIS A 167 10.91 -14.35 31.86
CA HIS A 167 9.48 -14.41 32.19
C HIS A 167 8.72 -15.29 31.21
N VAL A 168 7.49 -15.65 31.56
CA VAL A 168 6.54 -16.30 30.66
C VAL A 168 5.55 -15.28 30.14
N HIS A 169 5.31 -15.32 28.83
CA HIS A 169 4.40 -14.43 28.13
C HIS A 169 3.31 -15.26 27.44
N MET A 170 2.04 -14.94 27.69
CA MET A 170 0.88 -15.58 27.08
C MET A 170 0.01 -14.54 26.41
N LEU A 171 -0.33 -14.77 25.13
CA LEU A 171 -1.23 -13.93 24.36
C LEU A 171 -2.61 -14.59 24.28
N GLU A 172 -3.65 -13.90 24.75
CA GLU A 172 -5.01 -14.44 24.72
C GLU A 172 -6.01 -13.45 24.07
N THR A 173 -7.03 -13.98 23.41
CA THR A 173 -8.04 -13.18 22.68
C THR A 173 -9.25 -12.80 23.53
N GLN A 174 -9.49 -13.53 24.61
CA GLN A 174 -10.54 -13.26 25.59
C GLN A 174 -9.88 -13.11 26.96
N GLY A 175 -10.19 -12.05 27.69
CA GLY A 175 -9.63 -11.85 29.02
C GLY A 175 -9.96 -13.04 29.94
N LEU A 176 -8.93 -13.73 30.42
CA LEU A 176 -9.01 -14.77 31.43
C LEU A 176 -8.98 -14.17 32.84
N LYS A 177 -9.72 -14.80 33.75
CA LYS A 177 -9.62 -14.53 35.19
C LYS A 177 -8.34 -15.16 35.75
N HIS A 178 -7.85 -14.61 36.86
CA HIS A 178 -6.62 -15.06 37.51
C HIS A 178 -6.62 -16.56 37.85
N GLU A 179 -7.76 -17.09 38.31
CA GLU A 179 -7.94 -18.50 38.68
C GLU A 179 -7.76 -19.48 37.51
N ASP A 180 -8.05 -19.05 36.29
CA ASP A 180 -8.00 -19.89 35.10
C ASP A 180 -6.62 -19.91 34.42
N LEU A 181 -5.74 -18.95 34.75
CA LEU A 181 -4.44 -18.77 34.08
C LEU A 181 -3.55 -20.02 34.17
N LYS A 182 -3.52 -20.67 35.34
CA LYS A 182 -2.70 -21.88 35.54
C LYS A 182 -3.17 -23.03 34.65
N ALA A 183 -4.48 -23.19 34.50
CA ALA A 183 -5.06 -24.21 33.62
C ALA A 183 -4.85 -23.84 32.14
N ALA A 184 -4.92 -22.56 31.78
CA ALA A 184 -4.69 -22.08 30.42
C ALA A 184 -3.25 -22.32 29.95
N VAL A 185 -2.24 -21.98 30.77
CA VAL A 185 -0.83 -22.24 30.48
C VAL A 185 -0.54 -23.73 30.32
N ALA A 186 -1.17 -24.58 31.14
CA ALA A 186 -1.01 -26.03 31.05
C ALA A 186 -1.67 -26.64 29.80
N ARG A 187 -2.72 -26.00 29.26
CA ARG A 187 -3.47 -26.48 28.08
C ARG A 187 -2.96 -25.91 26.75
N SER A 188 -2.38 -24.70 26.76
CA SER A 188 -2.03 -23.95 25.55
C SER A 188 -0.52 -23.72 25.45
N SER A 189 0.19 -24.72 24.90
CA SER A 189 1.60 -24.54 24.52
C SER A 189 1.79 -23.66 23.28
N LYS A 190 0.74 -23.45 22.47
CA LYS A 190 0.87 -22.72 21.20
C LYS A 190 0.88 -21.19 21.33
N ASN A 191 0.26 -20.65 22.39
CA ASN A 191 0.15 -19.20 22.61
C ASN A 191 0.92 -18.73 23.87
N THR A 192 1.73 -19.61 24.44
CA THR A 192 2.52 -19.34 25.65
C THR A 192 3.98 -19.61 25.36
N VAL A 193 4.84 -18.62 25.58
CA VAL A 193 6.29 -18.72 25.40
C VAL A 193 7.00 -18.34 26.69
N CYS A 194 8.21 -18.85 26.91
CA CYS A 194 9.13 -18.24 27.86
C CYS A 194 10.15 -17.38 27.11
N ARG A 195 10.48 -16.23 27.69
CA ARG A 195 11.33 -15.22 27.07
C ARG A 195 12.47 -14.85 27.99
N LEU A 196 13.67 -14.78 27.42
CA LEU A 196 14.89 -14.33 28.07
C LEU A 196 15.36 -13.05 27.38
N MET A 197 15.42 -11.95 28.12
CA MET A 197 15.89 -10.64 27.64
C MET A 197 17.30 -10.35 28.18
N SER A 198 18.03 -9.46 27.51
CA SER A 198 19.33 -8.98 28.00
C SER A 198 19.22 -7.54 28.52
N PRO A 199 19.59 -7.24 29.77
CA PRO A 199 19.37 -5.91 30.33
C PRO A 199 20.48 -4.91 29.96
N ARG A 200 21.04 -5.05 28.75
CA ARG A 200 22.09 -4.18 28.23
C ARG A 200 21.48 -2.99 27.50
N ARG A 201 21.87 -1.77 27.88
CA ARG A 201 21.57 -0.55 27.12
C ARG A 201 22.51 -0.50 25.93
N LEU A 202 21.99 -0.52 24.70
CA LEU A 202 22.82 -0.58 23.51
C LEU A 202 23.40 0.80 23.14
N GLU A 203 24.57 0.79 22.49
CA GLU A 203 25.13 1.97 21.84
C GLU A 203 24.60 2.08 20.41
N PRO A 204 24.31 3.29 19.91
CA PRO A 204 24.04 3.52 18.48
C PRO A 204 25.21 3.10 17.59
N GLU A 205 24.91 2.80 16.32
CA GLU A 205 25.90 2.51 15.26
C GLU A 205 26.92 1.38 15.54
N THR A 206 26.63 0.51 16.51
CA THR A 206 27.55 -0.49 17.07
C THR A 206 27.16 -1.89 16.64
N ALA A 207 28.16 -2.70 16.24
CA ALA A 207 27.96 -4.10 15.91
C ALA A 207 28.03 -4.98 17.17
N TYR A 208 27.02 -5.81 17.37
CA TYR A 208 26.88 -6.69 18.52
C TYR A 208 26.73 -8.16 18.08
N GLU A 209 27.16 -9.06 18.94
CA GLU A 209 26.86 -10.47 18.86
C GLU A 209 26.23 -10.95 20.16
N VAL A 210 25.17 -11.76 20.06
CA VAL A 210 24.42 -12.28 21.19
C VAL A 210 24.76 -13.74 21.38
N PHE A 211 24.97 -14.16 22.63
CA PHE A 211 25.26 -15.52 23.02
C PHE A 211 24.30 -16.00 24.10
N LEU A 212 23.71 -17.19 23.86
CA LEU A 212 22.96 -17.93 24.87
C LEU A 212 23.93 -18.85 25.63
N VAL A 213 24.17 -18.55 26.90
CA VAL A 213 25.21 -19.22 27.71
C VAL A 213 24.62 -19.86 28.97
N PRO A 214 25.24 -20.91 29.55
CA PRO A 214 24.81 -21.49 30.82
C PRO A 214 24.98 -20.53 31.99
N THR A 215 23.95 -20.41 32.84
CA THR A 215 23.99 -19.60 34.07
C THR A 215 24.80 -20.27 35.19
N PHE A 216 24.89 -21.61 35.19
CA PHE A 216 25.54 -22.38 36.25
C PHE A 216 26.94 -22.86 35.85
N ARG A 217 27.88 -22.77 36.79
CA ARG A 217 29.30 -23.13 36.59
C ARG A 217 29.49 -24.56 36.13
N LEU A 218 28.73 -25.50 36.68
CA LEU A 218 28.77 -26.90 36.28
C LEU A 218 28.45 -27.06 34.78
N GLY A 219 27.47 -26.33 34.25
CA GLY A 219 27.14 -26.36 32.82
C GLY A 219 28.31 -25.87 31.97
N VAL A 220 28.95 -24.77 32.38
CA VAL A 220 30.16 -24.24 31.72
C VAL A 220 31.31 -25.25 31.76
N GLN A 221 31.62 -25.83 32.92
CA GLN A 221 32.72 -26.78 33.04
C GLN A 221 32.51 -28.05 32.22
N VAL A 222 31.29 -28.60 32.20
CA VAL A 222 30.97 -29.78 31.37
C VAL A 222 31.13 -29.44 29.90
N ALA A 223 30.59 -28.31 29.45
CA ALA A 223 30.71 -27.83 28.09
C ALA A 223 32.14 -27.48 27.66
N LEU A 224 33.04 -27.18 28.61
CA LEU A 224 34.47 -26.99 28.37
C LEU A 224 35.30 -28.28 28.52
N GLY A 225 34.70 -29.41 28.94
CA GLY A 225 35.42 -30.65 29.21
C GLY A 225 36.25 -30.65 30.50
N LEU A 226 35.93 -29.77 31.46
CA LEU A 226 36.67 -29.51 32.71
C LEU A 226 35.95 -29.99 33.98
N ALA A 227 34.79 -30.63 33.86
CA ALA A 227 33.95 -30.97 35.03
C ALA A 227 34.57 -32.07 35.91
N THR A 228 34.43 -31.91 37.23
CA THR A 228 34.80 -32.91 38.24
C THR A 228 33.58 -33.36 39.05
N GLU A 229 33.59 -34.59 39.60
CA GLU A 229 32.44 -35.17 40.33
C GLU A 229 31.99 -34.35 41.56
N ASN A 230 32.88 -33.51 42.12
CA ASN A 230 32.64 -32.73 43.34
C ASN A 230 32.18 -31.28 43.10
N THR A 231 31.89 -30.89 41.86
CA THR A 231 31.51 -29.51 41.52
C THR A 231 30.11 -29.19 42.08
N ASP A 232 29.97 -28.06 42.80
CA ASP A 232 28.68 -27.62 43.32
C ASP A 232 27.71 -27.25 42.18
N ARG A 233 26.51 -27.82 42.25
CA ARG A 233 25.44 -27.68 41.26
C ARG A 233 24.68 -26.35 41.36
N LYS A 234 24.91 -25.56 42.40
CA LYS A 234 24.25 -24.27 42.68
C LYS A 234 25.14 -23.06 42.40
N GLU A 235 26.43 -23.28 42.10
CA GLU A 235 27.37 -22.22 41.76
C GLU A 235 27.07 -21.61 40.39
N LEU A 236 27.16 -20.28 40.33
CA LEU A 236 26.95 -19.51 39.10
C LEU A 236 28.23 -19.48 38.27
N SER A 237 28.10 -19.36 36.95
CA SER A 237 29.25 -19.35 36.02
C SER A 237 30.28 -18.29 36.41
N TRP A 238 29.81 -17.10 36.80
CA TRP A 238 30.63 -16.05 37.43
C TRP A 238 29.90 -15.43 38.61
N ASP A 239 30.65 -15.08 39.65
CA ASP A 239 30.11 -14.53 40.89
C ASP A 239 29.88 -13.01 40.80
N THR A 240 30.67 -12.31 39.98
CA THR A 240 30.50 -10.88 39.67
C THR A 240 30.70 -10.65 38.18
N PRO A 241 30.10 -9.60 37.57
CA PRO A 241 30.33 -9.25 36.17
C PRO A 241 31.81 -9.17 35.78
N ALA A 242 32.64 -8.55 36.64
CA ALA A 242 34.08 -8.41 36.41
C ALA A 242 34.83 -9.75 36.44
N ALA A 243 34.39 -10.70 37.29
CA ALA A 243 34.99 -12.02 37.35
C ALA A 243 34.69 -12.87 36.09
N GLY A 244 33.56 -12.64 35.42
CA GLY A 244 33.23 -13.30 34.16
C GLY A 244 34.03 -12.77 32.97
N ALA A 245 34.43 -11.49 33.00
CA ALA A 245 35.32 -10.93 32.00
C ALA A 245 36.68 -11.63 32.04
N GLY A 246 37.23 -12.00 30.88
CA GLY A 246 38.45 -12.80 30.80
C GLY A 246 38.26 -14.33 30.86
N GLN A 247 37.03 -14.83 31.08
CA GLN A 247 36.76 -16.26 31.07
C GLN A 247 36.45 -16.81 29.67
N GLN A 248 36.66 -18.11 29.49
CA GLN A 248 36.12 -18.85 28.34
C GLN A 248 34.68 -19.26 28.62
N LEU A 249 33.77 -18.93 27.71
CA LEU A 249 32.35 -19.28 27.83
C LEU A 249 31.89 -20.13 26.64
N PRO A 250 31.22 -21.26 26.87
CA PRO A 250 30.50 -21.99 25.84
C PRO A 250 29.18 -21.29 25.52
N TYR A 251 28.70 -21.42 24.29
CA TYR A 251 27.39 -20.93 23.88
C TYR A 251 26.58 -22.00 23.16
N TYR A 252 25.27 -21.99 23.38
CA TYR A 252 24.34 -22.94 22.76
C TYR A 252 23.64 -22.35 21.53
N TYR A 253 23.60 -21.02 21.44
CA TYR A 253 23.04 -20.31 20.30
C TYR A 253 23.72 -18.95 20.15
N ARG A 254 23.85 -18.46 18.90
CA ARG A 254 24.43 -17.14 18.61
C ARG A 254 23.75 -16.47 17.42
N TRP A 255 23.72 -15.14 17.43
CA TRP A 255 23.37 -14.33 16.26
C TRP A 255 23.95 -12.92 16.35
N SER A 256 24.17 -12.28 15.21
CA SER A 256 24.71 -10.92 15.09
C SER A 256 23.63 -9.89 14.75
N PHE A 257 23.87 -8.64 15.12
CA PHE A 257 23.11 -7.48 14.65
C PHE A 257 23.94 -6.20 14.80
N ARG A 258 23.47 -5.09 14.21
CA ARG A 258 24.01 -3.75 14.36
C ARG A 258 22.90 -2.75 14.68
N THR A 259 23.21 -1.82 15.56
CA THR A 259 22.30 -0.72 15.90
C THR A 259 22.37 0.40 14.86
N GLY A 260 21.24 1.06 14.61
CA GLY A 260 21.13 2.20 13.71
C GLY A 260 21.61 3.51 14.32
N THR A 261 21.38 4.61 13.58
CA THR A 261 21.57 5.98 14.09
C THR A 261 20.70 6.23 15.33
N LYS A 262 21.07 7.22 16.15
CA LYS A 262 20.34 7.55 17.39
C LYS A 262 18.88 7.99 17.11
N GLY A 263 17.99 7.77 18.06
CA GLY A 263 16.60 8.27 18.07
C GLY A 263 15.56 7.17 17.80
N ASP A 264 14.70 6.89 18.77
CA ASP A 264 13.50 6.07 18.54
C ASP A 264 12.41 6.88 17.80
N PHE A 265 11.31 6.24 17.45
CA PHE A 265 10.20 6.90 16.77
C PHE A 265 9.68 8.10 17.58
N GLU A 266 9.44 7.91 18.87
CA GLU A 266 8.93 8.96 19.75
C GLU A 266 9.85 10.19 19.77
N TYR A 267 11.16 9.98 19.91
CA TYR A 267 12.18 11.02 19.87
C TYR A 267 12.11 11.82 18.55
N LEU A 268 12.09 11.12 17.41
CA LEU A 268 12.07 11.79 16.09
C LEU A 268 10.77 12.55 15.84
N VAL A 269 9.62 11.99 16.23
CA VAL A 269 8.33 12.71 16.08
C VAL A 269 8.27 13.92 17.00
N ARG A 270 8.77 13.81 18.25
CA ARG A 270 8.80 14.95 19.20
C ARG A 270 9.73 16.07 18.75
N LYS A 271 10.74 15.75 17.93
CA LYS A 271 11.64 16.75 17.33
C LYS A 271 10.92 17.63 16.30
N LEU A 272 9.87 17.11 15.64
CA LEU A 272 9.10 17.87 14.66
C LEU A 272 8.41 19.08 15.30
N GLN A 273 8.67 20.26 14.72
CA GLN A 273 8.10 21.52 15.15
C GLN A 273 7.02 21.98 14.16
N PRO A 274 5.78 22.21 14.62
CA PRO A 274 4.76 22.86 13.79
C PRO A 274 5.17 24.31 13.50
N ARG A 275 5.36 24.64 12.22
CA ARG A 275 5.74 25.99 11.79
C ARG A 275 4.71 26.60 10.85
N LYS A 276 4.52 27.91 10.99
CA LYS A 276 3.76 28.75 10.06
C LYS A 276 4.69 29.13 8.90
N LEU A 277 4.58 28.44 7.77
CA LEU A 277 5.39 28.71 6.58
C LEU A 277 4.91 30.00 5.90
N ARG A 278 5.86 30.80 5.38
CA ARG A 278 5.58 32.13 4.80
C ARG A 278 6.43 32.41 3.57
N GLY A 279 5.84 33.10 2.59
CA GLY A 279 6.52 33.55 1.38
C GLY A 279 7.16 32.43 0.54
N LEU A 280 6.63 31.20 0.60
CA LEU A 280 7.13 30.07 -0.16
C LEU A 280 6.29 29.83 -1.43
N GLY A 281 6.90 29.23 -2.44
CA GLY A 281 6.22 28.87 -3.69
C GLY A 281 6.10 30.01 -4.68
N ILE A 282 6.88 31.08 -4.53
CA ILE A 282 7.01 32.16 -5.52
C ILE A 282 8.43 32.16 -6.06
N ARG A 283 8.56 32.28 -7.38
CA ARG A 283 9.84 32.54 -8.05
C ARG A 283 9.71 33.72 -9.00
N LYS A 284 10.80 34.45 -9.18
CA LYS A 284 10.86 35.48 -10.22
C LYS A 284 11.09 34.84 -11.58
N ILE A 285 10.38 35.32 -12.59
CA ILE A 285 10.63 35.02 -14.00
C ILE A 285 11.08 36.28 -14.72
N ASP A 286 12.07 36.12 -15.60
CA ASP A 286 12.59 37.19 -16.44
C ASP A 286 11.68 37.37 -17.66
N CYS A 287 11.05 38.54 -17.73
CA CYS A 287 10.14 38.92 -18.80
C CYS A 287 10.74 39.95 -19.76
N ARG A 288 12.04 40.29 -19.64
CA ARG A 288 12.69 41.33 -20.46
C ARG A 288 12.69 41.05 -21.95
N THR A 289 12.71 39.77 -22.34
CA THR A 289 12.80 39.36 -23.74
C THR A 289 11.74 38.28 -24.03
N PRO A 290 10.45 38.65 -24.14
CA PRO A 290 9.37 37.70 -24.41
C PRO A 290 9.43 37.13 -25.83
N GLY A 291 10.22 37.75 -26.72
CA GLY A 291 10.38 37.37 -28.12
C GLY A 291 9.30 37.96 -29.02
N PHE A 292 9.32 37.59 -30.30
CA PHE A 292 8.30 37.96 -31.30
C PHE A 292 8.02 39.46 -31.47
N GLY A 293 8.98 40.33 -31.11
CA GLY A 293 8.83 41.78 -31.20
C GLY A 293 7.88 42.39 -30.16
N ILE A 294 7.55 41.65 -29.09
CA ILE A 294 6.73 42.15 -27.98
C ILE A 294 7.61 42.94 -27.03
N GLU A 295 7.20 44.18 -26.72
CA GLU A 295 7.83 45.01 -25.70
C GLU A 295 7.12 44.81 -24.34
N PRO A 296 7.80 44.26 -23.32
CA PRO A 296 7.18 43.93 -22.04
C PRO A 296 7.03 45.19 -21.17
N GLU A 297 5.83 45.40 -20.62
CA GLU A 297 5.56 46.46 -19.63
C GLU A 297 6.19 46.11 -18.27
N ILE A 298 6.32 44.81 -17.98
CA ILE A 298 6.94 44.28 -16.77
C ILE A 298 8.13 43.42 -17.17
N THR A 299 9.31 43.76 -16.66
CA THR A 299 10.57 43.05 -16.94
C THR A 299 10.84 41.88 -15.99
N GLU A 300 10.23 41.86 -14.81
CA GLU A 300 10.30 40.76 -13.83
C GLU A 300 8.92 40.48 -13.25
N MET A 301 8.53 39.21 -13.17
CA MET A 301 7.23 38.81 -12.64
C MET A 301 7.35 37.70 -11.59
N GLU A 302 6.48 37.72 -10.59
CA GLU A 302 6.38 36.67 -9.60
C GLU A 302 5.43 35.57 -10.10
N MET A 303 6.00 34.40 -10.36
CA MET A 303 5.30 33.21 -10.78
C MET A 303 5.20 32.24 -9.62
N GLU A 304 3.98 31.82 -9.33
CA GLU A 304 3.70 30.81 -8.31
C GLU A 304 4.04 29.40 -8.84
N ALA A 305 4.62 28.57 -7.97
CA ALA A 305 4.91 27.16 -8.21
C ALA A 305 3.66 26.27 -7.99
N ALA A 306 3.80 24.95 -8.14
CA ALA A 306 2.72 23.98 -7.91
C ALA A 306 2.20 23.97 -6.45
N LEU A 307 3.07 24.28 -5.48
CA LEU A 307 2.75 24.47 -4.07
C LEU A 307 3.14 25.89 -3.64
N LYS A 308 2.33 26.49 -2.78
CA LYS A 308 2.58 27.82 -2.20
C LYS A 308 2.22 27.89 -0.72
N SER A 309 2.85 28.80 0.02
CA SER A 309 2.45 29.03 1.41
C SER A 309 1.09 29.74 1.49
N LEU A 310 0.37 29.52 2.59
CA LEU A 310 -1.03 29.98 2.75
C LEU A 310 -1.18 31.51 2.78
N ASP A 311 -0.10 32.24 3.03
CA ASP A 311 -0.06 33.70 3.09
C ASP A 311 0.25 34.37 1.73
N VAL A 312 0.63 33.58 0.72
CA VAL A 312 0.96 34.08 -0.61
C VAL A 312 -0.32 34.43 -1.37
N ALA A 313 -0.41 35.69 -1.78
CA ALA A 313 -1.44 36.15 -2.70
C ALA A 313 -0.91 36.14 -4.14
N VAL A 314 -1.80 35.86 -5.09
CA VAL A 314 -1.50 35.97 -6.53
C VAL A 314 -1.11 37.42 -6.83
N GLN A 315 0.03 37.62 -7.49
CA GLN A 315 0.39 38.95 -8.02
C GLN A 315 -0.71 39.39 -9.01
N SER A 316 -1.48 40.42 -8.70
CA SER A 316 -2.50 40.93 -9.62
C SER A 316 -1.83 41.54 -10.85
N TRP A 317 -2.11 41.00 -12.04
CA TRP A 317 -1.59 41.50 -13.30
C TRP A 317 -2.61 41.37 -14.44
N GLY A 318 -2.79 42.43 -15.23
CA GLY A 318 -3.66 42.40 -16.41
C GLY A 318 -5.11 41.99 -16.06
N MET A 319 -5.55 40.87 -16.63
CA MET A 319 -6.88 40.24 -16.40
C MET A 319 -7.24 39.99 -14.93
N ASP A 320 -6.27 39.91 -14.01
CA ASP A 320 -6.55 39.76 -12.58
C ASP A 320 -6.99 41.07 -11.90
N ASN A 321 -6.74 42.23 -12.52
CA ASN A 321 -7.03 43.53 -11.91
C ASN A 321 -8.48 43.97 -12.18
N LYS A 322 -9.35 43.84 -11.16
CA LYS A 322 -10.77 44.25 -11.25
C LYS A 322 -10.98 45.76 -11.41
N GLN A 323 -9.96 46.59 -11.19
CA GLN A 323 -10.06 48.06 -11.29
C GLN A 323 -9.57 48.61 -12.64
N ALA A 324 -8.92 47.77 -13.47
CA ALA A 324 -8.49 48.15 -14.82
C ALA A 324 -9.49 47.58 -15.84
N ASP A 325 -10.07 48.44 -16.67
CA ASP A 325 -10.90 48.02 -17.81
C ASP A 325 -9.98 47.40 -18.90
N GLY A 326 -9.78 46.09 -18.83
CA GLY A 326 -9.20 45.27 -19.91
C GLY A 326 -7.72 44.87 -19.76
N LEU A 327 -7.21 44.17 -20.78
CA LEU A 327 -5.81 43.71 -20.87
C LEU A 327 -4.82 44.87 -20.77
N ASN A 328 -3.63 44.61 -20.24
CA ASN A 328 -2.53 45.58 -20.28
C ASN A 328 -1.90 45.66 -21.70
N ALA A 329 -0.97 46.59 -21.93
CA ALA A 329 -0.41 46.82 -23.28
C ALA A 329 0.27 45.56 -23.84
N THR A 330 1.10 44.91 -23.03
CA THR A 330 1.80 43.67 -23.40
C THR A 330 0.84 42.52 -23.74
N GLN A 331 -0.25 42.38 -22.99
CA GLN A 331 -1.27 41.38 -23.24
C GLN A 331 -2.07 41.66 -24.52
N ARG A 332 -2.33 42.93 -24.84
CA ARG A 332 -2.94 43.33 -26.12
C ARG A 332 -2.03 43.02 -27.29
N ASP A 333 -0.73 43.31 -27.17
CA ASP A 333 0.26 43.01 -28.20
C ASP A 333 0.36 41.49 -28.45
N MET A 334 0.38 40.69 -27.38
CA MET A 334 0.31 39.23 -27.49
C MET A 334 -1.01 38.77 -28.14
N ALA A 335 -2.16 39.30 -27.74
CA ALA A 335 -3.43 38.93 -28.34
C ALA A 335 -3.49 39.28 -29.83
N ASN A 336 -2.96 40.44 -30.22
CA ASN A 336 -2.85 40.87 -31.62
C ASN A 336 -1.95 39.91 -32.43
N LEU A 337 -0.81 39.50 -31.86
CA LEU A 337 0.09 38.53 -32.48
C LEU A 337 -0.57 37.16 -32.66
N LEU A 338 -1.33 36.68 -31.67
CA LEU A 338 -2.01 35.38 -31.72
C LEU A 338 -3.28 35.37 -32.59
N ASN A 339 -3.84 36.55 -32.90
CA ASN A 339 -5.06 36.72 -33.70
C ASN A 339 -4.80 37.15 -35.15
N SER A 340 -3.55 37.40 -35.55
CA SER A 340 -3.24 37.75 -36.94
C SER A 340 -3.54 36.56 -37.86
N SER A 341 -4.37 36.77 -38.89
CA SER A 341 -4.78 35.75 -39.87
C SER A 341 -3.90 35.78 -41.13
N GLU A 342 -4.01 34.74 -41.96
CA GLU A 342 -3.38 34.63 -43.30
C GLU A 342 -3.80 35.72 -44.31
N GLN A 343 -4.70 36.65 -43.94
CA GLN A 343 -5.13 37.75 -44.81
C GLN A 343 -4.14 38.92 -44.88
N ASP A 344 -3.14 38.94 -44.00
CA ASP A 344 -1.99 39.83 -44.17
C ASP A 344 -1.03 39.20 -45.22
N ASP A 345 -0.63 39.95 -46.24
CA ASP A 345 0.38 39.57 -47.27
C ASP A 345 1.80 39.27 -46.70
N ILE A 346 1.91 39.12 -45.37
CA ILE A 346 3.13 38.91 -44.61
C ILE A 346 3.01 37.60 -43.85
N LEU A 347 3.86 36.62 -44.19
CA LEU A 347 4.02 35.39 -43.42
C LEU A 347 4.58 35.75 -42.02
N ARG A 348 3.76 35.61 -40.98
CA ARG A 348 4.17 35.85 -39.59
C ARG A 348 4.40 34.53 -38.86
N VAL A 349 5.53 34.41 -38.17
CA VAL A 349 5.77 33.32 -37.21
C VAL A 349 5.27 33.77 -35.85
N ALA A 350 4.16 33.20 -35.39
CA ALA A 350 3.58 33.45 -34.08
C ALA A 350 3.83 32.26 -33.13
N PRO A 351 3.83 32.48 -31.80
CA PRO A 351 3.88 31.38 -30.85
C PRO A 351 2.56 30.59 -30.85
N PRO A 352 2.57 29.31 -30.42
CA PRO A 352 1.39 28.43 -30.49
C PRO A 352 0.27 28.91 -29.57
N VAL A 353 -1.00 28.69 -29.94
CA VAL A 353 -2.14 28.97 -29.06
C VAL A 353 -2.47 27.72 -28.27
N TYR A 354 -2.01 27.69 -27.02
CA TYR A 354 -2.27 26.57 -26.12
C TYR A 354 -3.78 26.41 -25.91
N GLY A 355 -4.27 25.21 -26.16
CA GLY A 355 -5.69 24.87 -25.97
C GLY A 355 -6.59 25.05 -27.20
N GLU A 356 -6.07 25.49 -28.35
CA GLU A 356 -6.86 25.87 -29.53
C GLU A 356 -7.82 24.76 -30.05
N TRP A 357 -7.41 23.49 -30.00
CA TRP A 357 -8.24 22.37 -30.47
C TRP A 357 -9.39 22.03 -29.52
N TYR A 358 -9.18 22.23 -28.21
CA TYR A 358 -10.22 22.05 -27.20
C TYR A 358 -11.25 23.18 -27.26
N ALA A 359 -10.81 24.39 -27.60
CA ALA A 359 -11.68 25.55 -27.78
C ALA A 359 -12.48 25.54 -29.12
N GLU A 360 -12.18 24.61 -30.02
CA GLU A 360 -12.75 24.48 -31.39
C GLU A 360 -12.41 25.62 -32.34
N ARG A 361 -11.25 26.27 -32.16
CA ARG A 361 -10.79 27.41 -32.96
C ARG A 361 -10.36 26.98 -34.38
N SER A 362 -11.32 26.49 -35.16
CA SER A 362 -11.13 25.80 -36.43
C SER A 362 -11.23 26.73 -37.64
N ASN A 363 -11.67 27.97 -37.44
CA ASN A 363 -11.73 29.02 -38.48
C ASN A 363 -11.00 30.29 -38.04
N ALA A 364 -10.40 31.00 -39.00
CA ALA A 364 -9.77 32.33 -38.84
C ALA A 364 -10.69 33.43 -38.28
N GLU A 365 -11.98 33.14 -38.06
CA GLU A 365 -13.00 34.04 -37.53
C GLU A 365 -13.08 34.02 -35.98
N GLU A 366 -12.61 32.96 -35.31
CA GLU A 366 -12.60 32.89 -33.84
C GLU A 366 -11.28 33.44 -33.27
N LYS A 367 -11.28 34.74 -32.97
CA LYS A 367 -10.17 35.45 -32.32
C LYS A 367 -10.25 35.28 -30.79
N LEU A 368 -9.09 35.26 -30.12
CA LEU A 368 -9.01 35.46 -28.66
C LEU A 368 -9.73 36.76 -28.33
N VAL A 369 -10.72 36.69 -27.45
CA VAL A 369 -11.55 37.85 -27.14
C VAL A 369 -10.86 38.61 -26.02
N VAL A 370 -10.18 39.69 -26.41
CA VAL A 370 -9.31 40.56 -25.61
C VAL A 370 -9.94 41.04 -24.29
N ASP A 371 -11.28 41.09 -24.18
CA ASP A 371 -11.97 41.55 -22.97
C ASP A 371 -12.61 40.42 -22.13
N GLN A 372 -12.39 39.15 -22.48
CA GLN A 372 -12.94 38.01 -21.74
C GLN A 372 -11.91 37.40 -20.77
N GLN A 373 -12.31 37.20 -19.52
CA GLN A 373 -11.49 36.53 -18.50
C GLN A 373 -11.77 35.02 -18.51
N HIS A 374 -11.58 34.35 -19.64
CA HIS A 374 -11.73 32.90 -19.73
C HIS A 374 -10.37 32.20 -19.73
N TRP A 375 -10.38 30.90 -19.47
CA TRP A 375 -9.16 30.11 -19.30
C TRP A 375 -8.24 30.14 -20.54
N LEU A 376 -8.81 30.27 -21.75
CA LEU A 376 -8.05 30.30 -23.00
C LEU A 376 -7.25 31.59 -23.16
N GLU A 377 -7.83 32.73 -22.79
CA GLU A 377 -7.15 34.01 -22.70
C GLU A 377 -6.11 33.99 -21.56
N GLU A 378 -6.46 33.46 -20.38
CA GLU A 378 -5.54 33.38 -19.23
C GLU A 378 -4.27 32.60 -19.55
N ILE A 379 -4.38 31.41 -20.13
CA ILE A 379 -3.20 30.58 -20.41
C ILE A 379 -2.31 31.19 -21.49
N ASN A 380 -2.89 31.92 -22.45
CA ASN A 380 -2.16 32.42 -23.60
C ASN A 380 -1.62 33.84 -23.42
N LEU A 381 -2.32 34.70 -22.69
CA LEU A 381 -1.98 36.11 -22.52
C LEU A 381 -1.25 36.37 -21.20
N ASP A 382 -1.39 35.49 -20.20
CA ASP A 382 -0.61 35.60 -18.97
C ASP A 382 0.73 34.85 -19.08
N PHE A 383 1.85 35.56 -18.98
CA PHE A 383 3.20 34.99 -19.04
C PHE A 383 3.46 33.92 -17.97
N ARG A 384 2.84 33.99 -16.79
CA ARG A 384 3.00 32.98 -15.72
C ARG A 384 2.39 31.65 -16.14
N HIS A 385 1.16 31.69 -16.63
CA HIS A 385 0.44 30.50 -17.08
C HIS A 385 1.02 29.95 -18.38
N ARG A 386 1.45 30.83 -19.30
CA ARG A 386 2.13 30.44 -20.53
C ARG A 386 3.49 29.80 -20.27
N ALA A 387 4.23 30.29 -19.28
CA ALA A 387 5.48 29.67 -18.82
C ALA A 387 5.22 28.29 -18.20
N ALA A 388 4.21 28.15 -17.34
CA ALA A 388 3.80 26.85 -16.79
C ALA A 388 3.42 25.85 -17.90
N ALA A 389 2.63 26.27 -18.89
CA ALA A 389 2.31 25.46 -20.06
C ALA A 389 3.57 25.08 -20.86
N GLY A 390 4.51 26.01 -21.02
CA GLY A 390 5.80 25.77 -21.66
C GLY A 390 6.67 24.71 -20.98
N LEU A 391 6.63 24.59 -19.65
CA LEU A 391 7.28 23.49 -18.93
C LEU A 391 6.66 22.13 -19.31
N GLY A 392 5.34 22.11 -19.50
CA GLY A 392 4.63 20.93 -19.99
C GLY A 392 5.00 20.56 -21.43
N VAL A 393 5.12 21.55 -22.30
CA VAL A 393 5.62 21.38 -23.68
C VAL A 393 7.03 20.79 -23.69
N GLN A 394 7.92 21.30 -22.83
CA GLN A 394 9.30 20.83 -22.75
C GLN A 394 9.37 19.34 -22.38
N PHE A 395 8.51 18.87 -21.47
CA PHE A 395 8.43 17.46 -21.12
C PHE A 395 8.12 16.59 -22.34
N VAL A 396 7.11 16.96 -23.14
CA VAL A 396 6.74 16.20 -24.34
C VAL A 396 7.90 16.19 -25.33
N LYS A 397 8.52 17.35 -25.60
CA LYS A 397 9.67 17.47 -26.50
C LYS A 397 10.85 16.57 -26.11
N GLN A 398 11.12 16.44 -24.82
CA GLN A 398 12.19 15.57 -24.31
C GLN A 398 11.85 14.07 -24.41
N ASN A 399 10.57 13.71 -24.53
CA ASN A 399 10.10 12.32 -24.47
C ASN A 399 9.31 11.87 -25.73
N GLN A 400 9.38 12.63 -26.83
CA GLN A 400 8.55 12.44 -28.04
C GLN A 400 8.56 10.99 -28.53
N GLU A 401 9.73 10.41 -28.77
CA GLU A 401 9.86 9.07 -29.36
C GLU A 401 9.23 7.98 -28.46
N LYS A 402 9.41 8.06 -27.14
CA LYS A 402 8.84 7.10 -26.19
C LYS A 402 7.34 7.24 -26.07
N LEU A 403 6.84 8.48 -26.02
CA LEU A 403 5.40 8.76 -25.97
C LEU A 403 4.72 8.28 -27.26
N MET A 404 5.33 8.51 -28.42
CA MET A 404 4.81 8.03 -29.70
C MET A 404 4.83 6.51 -29.79
N GLN A 405 5.92 5.85 -29.38
CA GLN A 405 6.00 4.38 -29.34
C GLN A 405 4.88 3.78 -28.46
N ALA A 406 4.65 4.37 -27.29
CA ALA A 406 3.58 3.97 -26.39
C ALA A 406 2.19 4.19 -27.02
N ALA A 407 1.96 5.35 -27.64
CA ALA A 407 0.71 5.67 -28.32
C ALA A 407 0.39 4.69 -29.46
N TRP A 408 1.37 4.37 -30.31
CA TRP A 408 1.21 3.38 -31.39
C TRP A 408 0.91 1.97 -30.83
N THR A 409 1.58 1.59 -29.76
CA THR A 409 1.33 0.30 -29.08
C THR A 409 -0.11 0.20 -28.59
N GLN A 410 -0.65 1.27 -28.02
CA GLN A 410 -2.05 1.32 -27.61
C GLN A 410 -3.00 1.31 -28.82
N LEU A 411 -2.70 2.05 -29.89
CA LEU A 411 -3.53 2.14 -31.10
C LEU A 411 -3.68 0.79 -31.83
N ASN A 412 -2.64 -0.05 -31.87
CA ASN A 412 -2.69 -1.36 -32.54
C ASN A 412 -3.89 -2.20 -32.10
N LYS A 413 -4.25 -2.14 -30.81
CA LYS A 413 -5.40 -2.85 -30.26
C LYS A 413 -6.73 -2.29 -30.79
N VAL A 414 -6.83 -0.97 -30.93
CA VAL A 414 -8.02 -0.29 -31.45
C VAL A 414 -8.18 -0.54 -32.94
N GLN A 415 -7.09 -0.54 -33.70
CA GLN A 415 -7.11 -0.87 -35.12
C GLN A 415 -7.62 -2.29 -35.38
N GLU A 416 -7.28 -3.26 -34.53
CA GLU A 416 -7.82 -4.62 -34.64
C GLU A 416 -9.35 -4.64 -34.48
N VAL A 417 -9.88 -3.88 -33.51
CA VAL A 417 -11.32 -3.71 -33.29
C VAL A 417 -11.98 -3.00 -34.48
N ASN A 418 -11.40 -1.89 -34.95
CA ASN A 418 -11.89 -1.13 -36.09
C ASN A 418 -11.89 -1.94 -37.39
N ARG A 419 -10.88 -2.78 -37.61
CA ARG A 419 -10.85 -3.73 -38.72
C ARG A 419 -12.04 -4.69 -38.67
N ARG A 420 -12.35 -5.24 -37.50
CA ARG A 420 -13.51 -6.13 -37.32
C ARG A 420 -14.85 -5.40 -37.51
N LEU A 421 -14.96 -4.15 -37.04
CA LEU A 421 -16.15 -3.32 -37.27
C LEU A 421 -16.33 -3.02 -38.77
N ASN A 422 -15.26 -2.68 -39.48
CA ASN A 422 -15.28 -2.46 -40.92
C ASN A 422 -15.66 -3.73 -41.70
N LEU A 423 -15.11 -4.90 -41.34
CA LEU A 423 -15.56 -6.19 -41.89
C LEU A 423 -17.04 -6.46 -41.58
N GLY A 424 -17.51 -6.06 -40.41
CA GLY A 424 -18.92 -6.09 -40.04
C GLY A 424 -19.80 -5.20 -40.91
N ARG A 425 -19.36 -3.96 -41.20
CA ARG A 425 -20.04 -3.04 -42.12
C ARG A 425 -20.10 -3.62 -43.52
N PHE A 426 -18.99 -4.16 -44.01
CA PHE A 426 -18.89 -4.83 -45.30
C PHE A 426 -19.84 -6.04 -45.38
N GLY A 427 -19.81 -6.91 -44.37
CA GLY A 427 -20.73 -8.04 -44.25
C GLY A 427 -22.20 -7.60 -44.21
N ARG A 428 -22.51 -6.55 -43.45
CA ARG A 428 -23.86 -5.95 -43.42
C ARG A 428 -24.28 -5.45 -44.80
N SER A 429 -23.40 -4.81 -45.57
CA SER A 429 -23.70 -4.33 -46.93
C SER A 429 -23.93 -5.47 -47.93
N ILE A 430 -23.11 -6.53 -47.87
CA ILE A 430 -23.29 -7.75 -48.69
C ILE A 430 -24.62 -8.42 -48.33
N SER A 431 -24.85 -8.67 -47.04
CA SER A 431 -26.06 -9.34 -46.59
C SER A 431 -27.31 -8.50 -46.85
N LYS A 432 -27.24 -7.16 -46.81
CA LYS A 432 -28.36 -6.28 -47.22
C LYS A 432 -28.69 -6.45 -48.71
N SER A 433 -27.65 -6.52 -49.55
CA SER A 433 -27.82 -6.75 -50.98
C SER A 433 -28.40 -8.14 -51.27
N LEU A 434 -27.97 -9.17 -50.54
CA LEU A 434 -28.51 -10.53 -50.63
C LEU A 434 -29.95 -10.60 -50.12
N HIS A 435 -30.24 -9.97 -48.98
CA HIS A 435 -31.56 -9.90 -48.37
C HIS A 435 -32.58 -9.24 -49.30
N ARG A 436 -32.26 -8.09 -49.93
CA ARG A 436 -33.11 -7.45 -50.94
C ARG A 436 -33.41 -8.35 -52.15
N ARG A 437 -32.47 -9.23 -52.54
CA ARG A 437 -32.69 -10.21 -53.61
C ARG A 437 -33.61 -11.34 -53.15
N MET A 438 -33.45 -11.81 -51.92
CA MET A 438 -34.33 -12.82 -51.29
C MET A 438 -35.75 -12.29 -51.05
N GLU A 439 -35.91 -11.00 -50.70
CA GLU A 439 -37.22 -10.37 -50.54
C GLU A 439 -38.07 -10.45 -51.81
N LYS A 440 -37.43 -10.36 -52.98
CA LYS A 440 -38.05 -10.40 -54.31
C LYS A 440 -38.22 -11.80 -54.89
N MET A 441 -37.76 -12.86 -54.22
CA MET A 441 -37.90 -14.24 -54.69
C MET A 441 -39.29 -14.83 -54.37
N ASN A 442 -39.77 -15.69 -55.26
CA ASN A 442 -40.96 -16.51 -55.04
C ASN A 442 -40.79 -17.39 -53.77
N PRO A 443 -41.80 -17.46 -52.88
CA PRO A 443 -41.81 -18.33 -51.70
C PRO A 443 -41.24 -19.74 -51.94
N ASP A 444 -41.58 -20.40 -53.04
CA ASP A 444 -41.13 -21.77 -53.35
C ASP A 444 -39.62 -21.88 -53.58
N HIS A 445 -38.98 -20.81 -54.06
CA HIS A 445 -37.53 -20.73 -54.26
C HIS A 445 -36.77 -20.31 -52.99
N LEU A 446 -37.40 -19.50 -52.14
CA LEU A 446 -36.90 -19.15 -50.80
C LEU A 446 -36.70 -20.41 -49.93
N TRP A 447 -37.66 -21.34 -49.98
CA TRP A 447 -37.60 -22.61 -49.25
C TRP A 447 -36.47 -23.53 -49.72
N LYS A 448 -36.18 -23.57 -51.03
CA LYS A 448 -35.08 -24.37 -51.60
C LYS A 448 -33.68 -23.84 -51.23
N LEU A 449 -33.55 -22.52 -51.04
CA LEU A 449 -32.31 -21.87 -50.61
C LEU A 449 -32.09 -21.92 -49.08
N ALA A 450 -33.15 -22.15 -48.29
CA ALA A 450 -33.11 -22.17 -46.82
C ALA A 450 -32.66 -23.51 -46.21
N LEU A 451 -32.57 -24.58 -47.00
CA LEU A 451 -32.18 -25.94 -46.55
C LEU A 451 -30.84 -26.02 -45.78
N PRO A 452 -29.78 -25.23 -46.09
CA PRO A 452 -28.55 -25.23 -45.29
C PRO A 452 -28.69 -24.59 -43.89
N VAL A 453 -29.83 -23.97 -43.56
CA VAL A 453 -30.07 -23.26 -42.29
C VAL A 453 -30.79 -24.13 -41.25
N GLN A 454 -31.27 -25.33 -41.63
CA GLN A 454 -31.98 -26.27 -40.74
C GLN A 454 -31.17 -26.64 -39.48
N ASN A 455 -29.83 -26.68 -39.54
CA ASN A 455 -28.98 -26.97 -38.37
C ASN A 455 -28.96 -25.86 -37.29
N LYS A 456 -29.75 -24.79 -37.45
CA LYS A 456 -29.89 -23.72 -36.44
C LYS A 456 -31.29 -23.57 -35.85
N MET A 457 -32.27 -24.39 -36.25
CA MET A 457 -33.63 -24.39 -35.71
C MET A 457 -33.86 -25.63 -34.81
N LEU A 458 -34.36 -25.43 -33.59
CA LEU A 458 -34.72 -26.49 -32.62
C LEU A 458 -36.23 -26.76 -32.70
N PHE A 459 -36.62 -28.03 -32.69
CA PHE A 459 -38.01 -28.51 -32.61
C PHE A 459 -38.14 -29.39 -31.35
N SER A 460 -39.24 -29.32 -30.60
CA SER A 460 -39.53 -30.26 -29.51
C SER A 460 -40.92 -30.86 -29.69
N GLU A 461 -41.04 -32.15 -29.39
CA GLU A 461 -42.31 -32.90 -29.37
C GLU A 461 -43.04 -32.72 -28.02
N GLU A 462 -44.34 -32.97 -28.07
CA GLU A 462 -45.34 -32.78 -27.00
C GLU A 462 -45.06 -33.57 -25.72
N GLU A 463 -45.29 -32.93 -24.57
CA GLU A 463 -45.19 -33.55 -23.24
C GLU A 463 -46.41 -34.43 -22.93
N GLN A 464 -46.17 -35.71 -22.63
CA GLN A 464 -47.04 -36.49 -21.73
C GLN A 464 -46.42 -36.58 -20.34
N GLN A 465 -47.20 -36.13 -19.36
CA GLN A 465 -46.86 -36.06 -17.94
C GLN A 465 -46.65 -37.44 -17.31
N VAL A 466 -45.51 -37.63 -16.64
CA VAL A 466 -45.41 -38.52 -15.47
C VAL A 466 -44.67 -37.78 -14.35
N ARG A 467 -45.35 -37.66 -13.21
CA ARG A 467 -44.85 -37.05 -11.98
C ARG A 467 -43.92 -38.02 -11.25
N THR A 468 -42.64 -37.67 -11.15
CA THR A 468 -41.76 -38.10 -10.04
C THR A 468 -40.87 -36.94 -9.62
N ARG A 469 -40.75 -36.72 -8.31
CA ARG A 469 -39.90 -35.71 -7.69
C ARG A 469 -38.43 -36.05 -7.97
N GLY A 470 -37.76 -35.22 -8.76
CA GLY A 470 -36.32 -35.25 -8.93
C GLY A 470 -35.89 -34.73 -10.30
N VAL A 471 -35.14 -33.63 -10.32
CA VAL A 471 -34.32 -33.13 -11.44
C VAL A 471 -35.06 -32.92 -12.78
N ASN A 472 -35.36 -31.67 -13.11
CA ASN A 472 -35.73 -31.27 -14.47
C ASN A 472 -34.53 -31.44 -15.41
N ASN A 473 -34.42 -32.61 -16.03
CA ASN A 473 -33.58 -32.87 -17.19
C ASN A 473 -34.47 -32.81 -18.45
N SER A 474 -34.41 -31.72 -19.20
CA SER A 474 -34.62 -31.79 -20.64
C SER A 474 -33.75 -30.76 -21.34
N ASN A 475 -32.90 -31.29 -22.24
CA ASN A 475 -32.00 -30.61 -23.17
C ASN A 475 -30.60 -30.21 -22.68
N LEU A 476 -29.78 -31.21 -22.30
CA LEU A 476 -28.31 -31.09 -22.34
C LEU A 476 -27.66 -32.37 -22.90
N THR A 477 -26.61 -32.20 -23.71
CA THR A 477 -25.80 -33.26 -24.33
C THR A 477 -24.94 -34.03 -23.32
N ILE A 478 -24.60 -35.28 -23.64
CA ILE A 478 -23.83 -36.26 -22.83
C ILE A 478 -22.55 -35.71 -22.16
N GLY A 479 -21.90 -34.69 -22.73
CA GLY A 479 -20.72 -34.03 -22.12
C GLY A 479 -21.01 -33.16 -20.89
N ALA A 480 -22.27 -32.78 -20.65
CA ALA A 480 -22.70 -32.05 -19.46
C ALA A 480 -22.94 -32.97 -18.25
N HIS A 481 -22.87 -34.29 -18.45
CA HIS A 481 -23.12 -35.28 -17.41
C HIS A 481 -21.86 -35.81 -16.71
N LEU A 482 -20.68 -35.29 -17.05
CA LEU A 482 -19.39 -35.79 -16.54
C LEU A 482 -18.60 -34.81 -15.66
N ARG A 483 -19.20 -33.69 -15.23
CA ARG A 483 -18.50 -32.72 -14.34
C ARG A 483 -19.39 -32.19 -13.22
N ALA A 484 -19.99 -33.10 -12.46
CA ALA A 484 -20.63 -32.80 -11.19
C ALA A 484 -20.02 -33.67 -10.08
N SER A 485 -19.04 -33.09 -9.37
CA SER A 485 -18.50 -33.44 -8.05
C SER A 485 -17.69 -32.20 -7.64
N GLU A 486 -17.76 -31.59 -6.47
CA GLU A 486 -18.32 -31.92 -5.16
C GLU A 486 -18.69 -30.61 -4.42
N ILE A 487 -19.74 -30.70 -3.60
CA ILE A 487 -19.93 -30.20 -2.22
C ILE A 487 -19.25 -28.86 -1.81
N THR A 488 -20.06 -27.93 -1.29
CA THR A 488 -19.61 -26.92 -0.33
C THR A 488 -20.58 -26.86 0.84
N ASN A 489 -20.08 -26.95 2.07
CA ASN A 489 -20.80 -26.45 3.24
C ASN A 489 -19.87 -26.11 4.41
N LYS A 490 -20.20 -24.97 5.05
CA LYS A 490 -19.84 -24.45 6.39
C LYS A 490 -18.59 -23.57 6.56
N LEU A 491 -18.87 -22.27 6.69
CA LEU A 491 -18.65 -21.40 7.88
C LEU A 491 -17.41 -21.68 8.73
N VAL A 492 -16.51 -20.70 8.84
CA VAL A 492 -16.12 -19.99 10.09
C VAL A 492 -15.41 -18.68 9.73
N GLN A 493 -15.86 -17.57 10.33
CA GLN A 493 -15.20 -16.27 10.38
C GLN A 493 -13.88 -16.34 11.17
N VAL A 494 -12.81 -15.62 10.77
CA VAL A 494 -11.97 -14.80 11.68
C VAL A 494 -11.29 -13.68 10.86
N LYS A 495 -11.56 -12.43 11.27
CA LYS A 495 -10.94 -11.17 10.81
C LYS A 495 -9.42 -11.15 11.04
N VAL A 496 -8.62 -10.59 10.12
CA VAL A 496 -7.56 -9.58 10.37
C VAL A 496 -7.08 -9.01 9.01
N LYS A 497 -7.11 -7.68 8.86
CA LYS A 497 -6.36 -6.91 7.85
C LYS A 497 -5.03 -6.44 8.46
N LYS A 498 -3.91 -6.41 7.71
CA LYS A 498 -3.09 -5.19 7.43
C LYS A 498 -1.81 -5.51 6.57
N TYR A 499 -1.79 -5.14 5.28
CA TYR A 499 -0.75 -4.52 4.41
C TYR A 499 0.78 -4.64 4.68
N LEU A 500 1.57 -4.86 3.62
CA LEU A 500 2.96 -4.38 3.46
C LEU A 500 3.02 -3.05 2.68
N PRO A 501 4.15 -2.34 2.70
CA PRO A 501 4.56 -1.41 1.64
C PRO A 501 5.95 -1.71 1.05
N LYS A 502 6.14 -1.29 -0.21
CA LYS A 502 7.31 -1.39 -1.08
C LYS A 502 8.65 -1.14 -0.40
N LYS A 503 9.58 -2.08 -0.59
CA LYS A 503 10.98 -1.70 -0.86
C LYS A 503 10.97 -1.00 -2.21
N ARG A 504 11.11 0.32 -2.27
CA ARG A 504 11.62 0.98 -3.47
C ARG A 504 12.95 0.31 -3.78
N SER A 505 12.99 -0.56 -4.80
CA SER A 505 14.26 -1.03 -5.30
C SER A 505 15.00 0.21 -5.78
N THR A 506 16.08 0.54 -5.11
CA THR A 506 17.20 1.34 -5.60
C THR A 506 17.91 0.62 -6.77
N ALA A 507 17.15 -0.03 -7.65
CA ALA A 507 17.63 -0.65 -8.87
C ALA A 507 17.66 0.39 -9.99
N GLU A 508 18.35 1.51 -9.76
CA GLU A 508 18.78 2.46 -10.80
C GLU A 508 20.00 3.31 -10.34
N ALA A 509 20.65 2.94 -9.22
CA ALA A 509 21.95 3.48 -8.83
C ALA A 509 23.04 2.42 -9.06
N GLY A 510 23.26 2.12 -10.34
CA GLY A 510 24.28 1.20 -10.81
C GLY A 510 24.94 1.74 -12.05
N ASP A 511 25.51 2.95 -11.97
CA ASP A 511 26.68 3.30 -12.78
C ASP A 511 27.45 4.44 -12.10
N GLU A 512 28.65 4.13 -11.62
CA GLU A 512 29.61 5.10 -11.10
C GLU A 512 30.18 5.93 -12.26
N SER A 513 29.41 6.89 -12.74
CA SER A 513 29.94 8.02 -13.49
C SER A 513 29.06 9.24 -13.23
N GLY A 514 29.68 10.34 -12.79
CA GLY A 514 29.04 11.59 -12.40
C GLY A 514 28.39 12.36 -13.56
N ALA A 515 27.44 11.74 -14.24
CA ALA A 515 26.47 12.41 -15.11
C ALA A 515 25.09 12.20 -14.49
N VAL A 516 24.38 13.31 -14.23
CA VAL A 516 22.97 13.29 -13.80
C VAL A 516 22.16 12.59 -14.90
N GLY A 517 21.96 11.28 -14.74
CA GLY A 517 21.22 10.46 -15.70
C GLY A 517 19.77 10.91 -15.77
N SER A 518 19.32 11.28 -16.95
CA SER A 518 17.93 11.61 -17.23
C SER A 518 17.03 10.45 -16.79
N VAL A 519 16.14 10.70 -15.84
CA VAL A 519 15.13 9.72 -15.39
C VAL A 519 14.31 9.27 -16.60
N PHE A 520 14.30 7.97 -16.87
CA PHE A 520 13.66 7.41 -18.05
C PHE A 520 12.12 7.44 -17.89
N PHE A 521 11.41 7.99 -18.89
CA PHE A 521 9.97 7.78 -19.01
C PHE A 521 9.68 6.32 -19.39
N THR A 522 8.99 5.62 -18.50
CA THR A 522 8.36 4.31 -18.70
C THR A 522 6.86 4.54 -18.66
N PRO A 523 6.12 4.26 -19.75
CA PRO A 523 4.68 4.50 -19.79
C PRO A 523 3.94 3.49 -18.93
N VAL A 524 3.17 3.97 -17.94
CA VAL A 524 2.13 3.15 -17.31
C VAL A 524 0.93 3.12 -18.24
N THR A 525 0.89 2.13 -19.14
CA THR A 525 -0.27 1.94 -20.02
C THR A 525 -1.32 1.07 -19.34
N ALA A 526 -2.33 1.69 -18.73
CA ALA A 526 -3.57 1.00 -18.36
C ALA A 526 -4.50 1.01 -19.56
N ASN A 527 -4.19 0.19 -20.56
CA ASN A 527 -5.16 -0.04 -21.62
C ASN A 527 -6.39 -0.75 -21.02
N GLN A 528 -7.45 0.02 -20.71
CA GLN A 528 -8.80 -0.51 -20.51
C GLN A 528 -9.27 -1.31 -21.74
N LEU A 529 -8.64 -1.11 -22.89
CA LEU A 529 -8.85 -1.89 -24.09
C LEU A 529 -7.90 -3.10 -24.14
N VAL A 530 -8.50 -4.27 -23.87
CA VAL A 530 -8.02 -5.63 -24.16
C VAL A 530 -7.10 -6.27 -23.12
N SER A 531 -7.75 -6.96 -22.18
CA SER A 531 -7.42 -8.36 -21.81
C SER A 531 -8.67 -9.26 -21.84
N GLN A 532 -9.79 -8.81 -22.41
CA GLN A 532 -10.68 -9.80 -22.97
C GLN A 532 -9.90 -10.31 -24.16
N ALA A 533 -9.28 -11.49 -24.00
CA ALA A 533 -9.04 -12.33 -25.14
C ALA A 533 -10.23 -12.11 -26.09
N PHE A 534 -9.96 -12.01 -27.38
CA PHE A 534 -10.89 -12.58 -28.31
C PHE A 534 -10.99 -14.07 -27.94
N GLN A 535 -11.65 -14.38 -26.82
CA GLN A 535 -12.49 -15.53 -26.76
C GLN A 535 -13.39 -15.28 -27.98
N VAL A 536 -13.05 -15.98 -29.05
CA VAL A 536 -13.98 -16.97 -29.53
C VAL A 536 -14.53 -17.62 -28.26
N ALA A 537 -15.54 -16.97 -27.66
CA ALA A 537 -16.44 -17.65 -26.78
C ALA A 537 -16.97 -18.71 -27.72
N GLY A 538 -16.33 -19.87 -27.67
CA GLY A 538 -16.76 -21.04 -28.39
C GLY A 538 -18.19 -21.20 -27.96
N THR A 539 -19.12 -20.82 -28.84
CA THR A 539 -20.51 -21.24 -28.79
C THR A 539 -21.14 -21.23 -27.40
N THR A 540 -20.91 -20.22 -26.56
CA THR A 540 -21.89 -19.90 -25.52
C THR A 540 -23.01 -19.15 -26.22
N ARG A 541 -23.98 -19.92 -26.73
CA ARG A 541 -25.35 -19.44 -26.89
C ARG A 541 -25.79 -18.95 -25.51
N LYS A 542 -25.50 -17.69 -25.17
CA LYS A 542 -26.61 -16.88 -24.68
C LYS A 542 -27.53 -16.83 -25.89
N THR A 543 -28.47 -17.78 -25.93
CA THR A 543 -29.67 -17.62 -26.71
C THR A 543 -30.09 -16.17 -26.46
N PRO A 544 -30.36 -15.35 -27.49
CA PRO A 544 -31.13 -14.16 -27.21
C PRO A 544 -32.28 -14.63 -26.31
N GLN A 545 -32.65 -13.86 -25.29
CA GLN A 545 -34.04 -13.89 -24.90
C GLN A 545 -34.78 -13.47 -26.16
N SER A 546 -35.06 -14.44 -27.02
CA SER A 546 -36.18 -14.39 -27.91
C SER A 546 -37.32 -14.14 -26.95
N SER A 547 -37.77 -12.88 -26.91
CA SER A 547 -39.16 -12.59 -26.63
C SER A 547 -39.93 -13.64 -27.44
N SER A 548 -40.34 -14.70 -26.75
CA SER A 548 -41.24 -15.68 -27.30
C SER A 548 -42.57 -14.97 -27.39
N THR A 549 -42.78 -14.27 -28.51
CA THR A 549 -44.14 -13.93 -28.89
C THR A 549 -44.85 -15.27 -29.04
N LEU A 550 -45.74 -15.57 -28.10
CA LEU A 550 -46.55 -16.78 -28.10
C LEU A 550 -47.23 -16.89 -29.46
N PHE A 551 -47.00 -18.00 -30.14
CA PHE A 551 -47.75 -18.37 -31.32
C PHE A 551 -49.07 -18.97 -30.86
N GLN A 552 -50.15 -18.19 -30.92
CA GLN A 552 -51.49 -18.76 -30.97
C GLN A 552 -51.89 -18.85 -32.44
N ILE A 553 -52.17 -20.06 -32.89
CA ILE A 553 -52.94 -20.29 -34.11
C ILE A 553 -54.40 -20.05 -33.70
N GLU A 554 -54.88 -18.83 -33.89
CA GLU A 554 -56.31 -18.51 -33.81
C GLU A 554 -56.90 -18.59 -35.22
N ASP A 555 -57.00 -19.80 -35.78
CA ASP A 555 -58.14 -20.20 -36.63
C ASP A 555 -57.89 -21.55 -37.32
N LYS A 556 -58.89 -22.43 -37.27
CA LYS A 556 -58.85 -23.78 -37.87
C LYS A 556 -59.05 -23.82 -39.39
N ASN A 557 -58.95 -22.69 -40.09
CA ASN A 557 -59.27 -22.58 -41.52
C ASN A 557 -58.23 -21.82 -42.38
N GLU A 558 -56.95 -21.76 -41.98
CA GLU A 558 -55.90 -21.26 -42.88
C GLU A 558 -55.43 -22.34 -43.86
N THR A 559 -55.39 -22.01 -45.15
CA THR A 559 -54.87 -22.90 -46.20
C THR A 559 -53.35 -23.02 -46.12
N SER A 560 -52.77 -24.16 -46.55
CA SER A 560 -51.32 -24.39 -46.49
C SER A 560 -50.48 -23.29 -47.18
N GLY A 561 -51.05 -22.53 -48.12
CA GLY A 561 -50.39 -21.40 -48.77
C GLY A 561 -50.18 -20.17 -47.87
N ASP A 562 -51.14 -19.87 -46.98
CA ASP A 562 -51.05 -18.72 -46.08
C ASP A 562 -50.01 -18.96 -44.99
N LEU A 563 -49.96 -20.17 -44.43
CA LEU A 563 -48.96 -20.57 -43.45
C LEU A 563 -47.53 -20.50 -44.04
N PHE A 564 -47.36 -20.88 -45.32
CA PHE A 564 -46.09 -20.78 -46.06
C PHE A 564 -45.64 -19.33 -46.27
N ASN A 565 -46.57 -18.41 -46.56
CA ASN A 565 -46.28 -16.99 -46.73
C ASN A 565 -45.91 -16.32 -45.40
N THR A 566 -46.62 -16.65 -44.32
CA THR A 566 -46.38 -16.12 -42.97
C THR A 566 -45.03 -16.59 -42.40
N LEU A 567 -44.66 -17.86 -42.63
CA LEU A 567 -43.32 -18.37 -42.32
C LEU A 567 -42.22 -17.74 -43.19
N GLY A 568 -42.50 -17.54 -44.49
CA GLY A 568 -41.58 -16.85 -45.40
C GLY A 568 -41.29 -15.41 -44.98
N ALA A 569 -42.30 -14.68 -44.51
CA ALA A 569 -42.15 -13.33 -43.96
C ALA A 569 -41.30 -13.31 -42.68
N LYS A 570 -41.53 -14.26 -41.77
CA LYS A 570 -40.75 -14.41 -40.52
C LYS A 570 -39.30 -14.86 -40.79
N MET A 571 -39.05 -15.70 -41.80
CA MET A 571 -37.69 -16.05 -42.25
C MET A 571 -36.94 -14.84 -42.81
N LYS A 572 -37.62 -13.97 -43.57
CA LYS A 572 -37.04 -12.70 -44.05
C LYS A 572 -36.61 -11.85 -42.86
N MET A 573 -37.45 -11.65 -41.84
CA MET A 573 -37.09 -10.91 -40.63
C MET A 573 -35.90 -11.53 -39.88
N ALA A 574 -35.87 -12.86 -39.71
CA ALA A 574 -34.77 -13.56 -39.02
C ALA A 574 -33.41 -13.49 -39.76
N LEU A 575 -33.42 -13.17 -41.05
CA LEU A 575 -32.24 -13.00 -41.90
C LEU A 575 -31.89 -11.53 -42.17
N ASP A 576 -32.61 -10.58 -41.57
CA ASP A 576 -32.30 -9.15 -41.71
C ASP A 576 -30.87 -8.88 -41.16
N PRO A 577 -29.95 -8.33 -41.97
CA PRO A 577 -28.61 -7.97 -41.54
C PRO A 577 -28.56 -6.96 -40.39
N LYS A 578 -29.59 -6.10 -40.24
CA LYS A 578 -29.70 -5.14 -39.11
C LYS A 578 -29.90 -5.89 -37.79
N GLU A 579 -30.73 -6.92 -37.76
CA GLU A 579 -31.00 -7.74 -36.57
C GLU A 579 -29.92 -8.79 -36.30
N THR A 580 -29.31 -9.36 -37.35
CA THR A 580 -28.37 -10.48 -37.19
C THR A 580 -26.91 -10.05 -37.07
N ILE A 581 -26.41 -9.15 -37.90
CA ILE A 581 -24.97 -8.77 -37.92
C ILE A 581 -24.74 -7.57 -37.01
N GLN A 582 -25.56 -6.54 -37.17
CA GLN A 582 -25.42 -5.29 -36.44
C GLN A 582 -25.66 -5.46 -34.95
N VAL A 583 -26.74 -6.13 -34.49
CA VAL A 583 -26.97 -6.36 -33.04
C VAL A 583 -25.85 -7.17 -32.39
N ARG A 584 -25.35 -8.23 -33.04
CA ARG A 584 -24.26 -9.07 -32.49
C ARG A 584 -22.95 -8.30 -32.33
N LEU A 585 -22.54 -7.54 -33.35
CA LEU A 585 -21.31 -6.76 -33.29
C LEU A 585 -21.47 -5.52 -32.40
N ALA A 586 -22.60 -4.83 -32.45
CA ALA A 586 -22.90 -3.69 -31.60
C ALA A 586 -22.92 -4.09 -30.12
N ASN A 587 -23.50 -5.24 -29.76
CA ASN A 587 -23.45 -5.78 -28.40
C ASN A 587 -22.02 -6.08 -27.94
N ARG A 588 -21.16 -6.53 -28.86
CA ARG A 588 -19.75 -6.85 -28.57
C ARG A 588 -18.90 -5.60 -28.29
N VAL A 589 -19.23 -4.48 -28.91
CA VAL A 589 -18.57 -3.18 -28.65
C VAL A 589 -19.41 -2.24 -27.77
N ARG A 590 -20.52 -2.73 -27.18
CA ARG A 590 -21.47 -1.89 -26.43
C ARG A 590 -20.80 -1.12 -25.30
N ARG A 591 -19.89 -1.76 -24.57
CA ARG A 591 -19.11 -1.13 -23.49
C ARG A 591 -18.20 0.00 -24.01
N ILE A 592 -17.52 -0.24 -25.14
CA ILE A 592 -16.66 0.76 -25.80
C ILE A 592 -17.53 1.92 -26.33
N ARG A 593 -18.74 1.64 -26.82
CA ARG A 593 -19.69 2.68 -27.26
C ARG A 593 -20.28 3.48 -26.13
N THR A 594 -20.59 2.84 -24.99
CA THR A 594 -20.97 3.59 -23.80
C THR A 594 -19.82 4.46 -23.35
N TRP A 595 -18.59 3.94 -23.28
CA TRP A 595 -17.38 4.71 -22.98
C TRP A 595 -17.21 5.92 -23.93
N GLU A 596 -17.31 5.71 -25.24
CA GLU A 596 -17.20 6.77 -26.25
C GLU A 596 -18.32 7.82 -26.14
N LYS A 597 -19.54 7.40 -25.78
CA LYS A 597 -20.69 8.31 -25.59
C LYS A 597 -20.57 9.14 -24.32
N HIS A 598 -20.13 8.55 -23.20
CA HIS A 598 -19.93 9.28 -21.94
C HIS A 598 -18.82 10.34 -22.06
N ARG A 599 -17.87 10.14 -22.99
CA ARG A 599 -16.75 11.07 -23.25
C ARG A 599 -16.97 12.08 -24.40
N ARG A 600 -18.04 11.92 -25.19
CA ARG A 600 -18.37 12.84 -26.30
C ARG A 600 -19.54 13.76 -26.01
N TYR A 601 -20.35 13.45 -24.99
CA TYR A 601 -21.56 14.21 -24.68
C TYR A 601 -21.68 14.39 -23.16
N ASN A 602 -21.76 15.65 -22.71
CA ASN A 602 -22.16 15.98 -21.33
C ASN A 602 -23.57 15.44 -21.03
N GLU A 603 -23.85 15.05 -19.78
CA GLU A 603 -25.21 14.67 -19.35
C GLU A 603 -26.22 15.81 -19.56
N GLU A 604 -25.80 17.07 -19.45
CA GLU A 604 -26.63 18.24 -19.76
C GLU A 604 -26.91 18.40 -21.28
N ASP A 605 -25.96 18.00 -22.13
CA ASP A 605 -26.13 18.04 -23.59
C ASP A 605 -27.01 16.89 -24.10
N LEU A 606 -27.01 15.75 -23.41
CA LEU A 606 -27.93 14.61 -23.63
C LEU A 606 -29.40 15.00 -23.38
N ALA A 607 -29.65 15.92 -22.45
CA ALA A 607 -30.99 16.49 -22.22
C ALA A 607 -31.42 17.48 -23.32
N LYS A 608 -30.47 18.25 -23.87
CA LYS A 608 -30.71 19.19 -24.98
C LYS A 608 -30.73 18.54 -26.36
N THR A 609 -30.11 17.36 -26.55
CA THR A 609 -30.08 16.66 -27.85
C THR A 609 -31.45 16.14 -28.29
N LYS A 610 -32.44 16.04 -27.39
CA LYS A 610 -33.82 15.69 -27.77
C LYS A 610 -34.47 16.72 -28.70
N SER A 611 -34.00 17.97 -28.76
CA SER A 611 -34.53 18.99 -29.68
C SER A 611 -33.68 19.21 -30.94
N ARG A 612 -32.57 18.47 -31.11
CA ARG A 612 -31.58 18.67 -32.18
C ARG A 612 -31.40 17.44 -33.09
N SER A 613 -32.47 16.67 -33.28
CA SER A 613 -32.47 15.42 -34.07
C SER A 613 -32.30 15.61 -35.58
N ASP A 614 -32.40 16.84 -36.11
CA ASP A 614 -32.52 17.06 -37.56
C ASP A 614 -31.18 17.33 -38.28
N GLN A 615 -30.03 17.30 -37.59
CA GLN A 615 -28.71 17.57 -38.20
C GLN A 615 -27.60 16.55 -37.90
N GLN A 616 -27.87 15.46 -37.20
CA GLN A 616 -26.88 14.39 -37.04
C GLN A 616 -26.79 13.55 -38.32
N SER A 617 -25.59 13.42 -38.89
CA SER A 617 -25.40 12.60 -40.09
C SER A 617 -25.73 11.13 -39.80
N GLU A 618 -26.41 10.45 -40.74
CA GLU A 618 -26.77 9.03 -40.64
C GLU A 618 -25.53 8.12 -40.41
N SER A 619 -24.33 8.60 -40.75
CA SER A 619 -23.04 7.95 -40.47
C SER A 619 -22.58 7.98 -39.02
N GLU A 620 -22.95 8.99 -38.22
CA GLU A 620 -22.55 9.08 -36.81
C GLU A 620 -23.38 8.16 -35.90
N LEU A 621 -24.62 7.92 -36.30
CA LEU A 621 -25.57 7.04 -35.61
C LEU A 621 -25.36 5.55 -35.95
N ASP A 622 -24.47 5.22 -36.91
CA ASP A 622 -24.18 3.84 -37.29
C ASP A 622 -23.42 3.11 -36.16
N PRO A 623 -24.01 2.08 -35.52
CA PRO A 623 -23.34 1.37 -34.42
C PRO A 623 -22.06 0.63 -34.85
N LEU A 624 -21.89 0.37 -36.15
CA LEU A 624 -20.72 -0.29 -36.71
C LEU A 624 -19.61 0.67 -37.19
N ARG A 625 -19.77 1.98 -37.02
CA ARG A 625 -18.72 2.96 -37.41
C ARG A 625 -17.36 2.68 -36.73
N PRO A 626 -16.22 3.19 -37.20
CA PRO A 626 -14.98 3.08 -36.44
C PRO A 626 -15.12 3.69 -35.04
N VAL A 627 -14.43 3.13 -34.06
CA VAL A 627 -14.25 3.70 -32.72
C VAL A 627 -13.19 4.78 -32.84
N LEU A 628 -13.51 5.99 -32.37
CA LEU A 628 -12.56 7.08 -32.21
C LEU A 628 -11.93 6.95 -30.82
N TRP A 629 -10.61 7.13 -30.76
CA TRP A 629 -9.81 6.80 -29.59
C TRP A 629 -8.56 7.67 -29.54
N TYR A 630 -8.07 7.95 -28.33
CA TYR A 630 -6.83 8.66 -28.07
C TYR A 630 -6.02 7.93 -26.99
N PRO A 631 -4.68 7.99 -27.03
CA PRO A 631 -3.83 7.38 -26.02
C PRO A 631 -3.95 8.05 -24.66
N GLU A 632 -3.81 7.26 -23.60
CA GLU A 632 -3.81 7.76 -22.23
C GLU A 632 -2.52 7.39 -21.51
N PHE A 633 -2.07 8.32 -20.67
CA PHE A 633 -0.91 8.18 -19.81
C PHE A 633 -1.32 8.54 -18.39
N HIS A 634 -1.05 7.63 -17.46
CA HIS A 634 -1.43 7.78 -16.06
C HIS A 634 -0.26 8.08 -15.13
N ARG A 635 0.93 8.29 -15.69
CA ARG A 635 2.11 8.63 -14.89
C ARG A 635 1.92 10.02 -14.26
N PRO A 636 2.11 10.16 -12.93
CA PRO A 636 2.03 11.45 -12.25
C PRO A 636 3.04 12.45 -12.81
N MET A 637 2.55 13.61 -13.23
CA MET A 637 3.39 14.59 -13.92
C MET A 637 4.31 15.41 -13.02
N TYR A 638 4.04 15.51 -11.70
CA TYR A 638 4.88 16.28 -10.78
C TYR A 638 6.32 15.77 -10.72
N HIS A 639 6.55 14.47 -10.98
CA HIS A 639 7.89 13.87 -11.01
C HIS A 639 8.79 14.59 -12.03
N PHE A 640 8.27 14.91 -13.22
CA PHE A 640 9.07 15.58 -14.25
C PHE A 640 9.43 17.01 -13.88
N LEU A 641 8.50 17.73 -13.23
CA LEU A 641 8.78 19.07 -12.73
C LEU A 641 9.84 19.03 -11.62
N ARG A 642 9.70 18.11 -10.65
CA ARG A 642 10.67 17.90 -9.58
C ARG A 642 12.06 17.60 -10.14
N ASP A 643 12.14 16.68 -11.11
CA ASP A 643 13.39 16.22 -11.70
C ASP A 643 14.05 17.31 -12.56
N LEU A 644 13.26 18.23 -13.13
CA LEU A 644 13.75 19.42 -13.81
C LEU A 644 14.29 20.47 -12.82
N SER A 645 13.49 20.80 -11.81
CA SER A 645 13.90 21.61 -10.65
C SER A 645 12.83 21.54 -9.56
N GLN A 646 13.26 21.30 -8.32
CA GLN A 646 12.36 21.29 -7.16
C GLN A 646 11.63 22.62 -6.96
N GLU A 647 12.18 23.74 -7.47
CA GLU A 647 11.56 25.07 -7.41
C GLU A 647 10.23 25.17 -8.17
N TYR A 648 9.98 24.32 -9.17
CA TYR A 648 8.70 24.29 -9.87
C TYR A 648 7.60 23.62 -9.05
N ILE A 649 7.98 22.76 -8.10
CA ILE A 649 7.04 22.19 -7.12
C ILE A 649 6.87 23.16 -5.96
N LEU A 650 7.96 23.57 -5.32
CA LEU A 650 7.96 24.51 -4.22
C LEU A 650 9.21 25.38 -4.31
N ALA A 651 9.05 26.66 -4.65
CA ALA A 651 10.16 27.61 -4.59
C ALA A 651 10.48 27.99 -3.14
N GLY A 652 11.76 28.11 -2.81
CA GLY A 652 12.22 28.47 -1.46
C GLY A 652 12.29 27.31 -0.46
N VAL A 653 12.39 26.06 -0.93
CA VAL A 653 12.50 24.84 -0.10
C VAL A 653 13.68 24.92 0.89
N GLU A 654 14.77 25.56 0.47
CA GLU A 654 15.97 25.80 1.27
C GLU A 654 15.70 26.64 2.54
N HIS A 655 14.63 27.43 2.56
CA HIS A 655 14.24 28.26 3.70
C HIS A 655 13.42 27.50 4.75
N ILE A 656 13.03 26.25 4.48
CA ILE A 656 12.28 25.41 5.44
C ILE A 656 13.28 24.79 6.42
N PRO A 657 13.25 25.09 7.73
CA PRO A 657 14.21 24.51 8.67
C PRO A 657 14.06 22.98 8.82
N GLN A 658 15.11 22.30 9.31
CA GLN A 658 15.03 20.89 9.70
C GLN A 658 13.96 20.68 10.79
N ASP A 659 13.41 19.47 10.83
CA ASP A 659 12.40 19.04 11.79
C ASP A 659 11.14 19.93 11.75
N THR A 660 10.69 20.26 10.54
CA THR A 660 9.52 21.12 10.31
C THR A 660 8.33 20.29 9.85
N VAL A 661 7.18 20.59 10.42
CA VAL A 661 5.88 20.22 9.86
C VAL A 661 5.07 21.49 9.61
N GLY A 662 4.54 21.65 8.41
CA GLY A 662 3.85 22.87 8.01
C GLY A 662 2.79 22.63 6.94
N LEU A 663 1.92 23.63 6.73
CA LEU A 663 0.87 23.58 5.73
C LEU A 663 1.17 24.50 4.54
N LEU A 664 0.87 23.99 3.35
CA LEU A 664 0.93 24.65 2.06
C LEU A 664 -0.42 24.49 1.34
N ALA A 665 -0.58 25.20 0.24
CA ALA A 665 -1.73 25.13 -0.65
C ALA A 665 -1.27 24.63 -2.03
N ALA A 666 -2.05 23.73 -2.64
CA ALA A 666 -1.87 23.36 -4.03
C ALA A 666 -2.33 24.50 -4.96
N ASN A 667 -1.47 24.91 -5.89
CA ASN A 667 -1.78 25.95 -6.87
C ASN A 667 -2.44 25.36 -8.11
N ARG A 668 -3.78 25.33 -8.10
CA ARG A 668 -4.55 24.73 -9.18
C ARG A 668 -4.37 25.42 -10.54
N ARG A 669 -4.22 26.75 -10.56
CA ARG A 669 -4.00 27.51 -11.82
C ARG A 669 -2.71 27.09 -12.51
N PHE A 670 -1.63 26.93 -11.74
CA PHE A 670 -0.36 26.44 -12.25
C PHE A 670 -0.50 25.01 -12.78
N ILE A 671 -1.13 24.11 -12.02
CA ILE A 671 -1.31 22.71 -12.40
C ILE A 671 -2.11 22.61 -13.71
N GLU A 672 -3.25 23.29 -13.82
CA GLU A 672 -4.08 23.27 -15.03
C GLU A 672 -3.34 23.84 -16.25
N ALA A 673 -2.62 24.95 -16.09
CA ALA A 673 -1.82 25.53 -17.17
C ALA A 673 -0.71 24.59 -17.65
N TYR A 674 0.02 23.98 -16.71
CA TYR A 674 1.04 22.98 -17.00
C TYR A 674 0.44 21.76 -17.73
N MET A 675 -0.64 21.19 -17.21
CA MET A 675 -1.28 20.01 -17.79
C MET A 675 -1.84 20.29 -19.17
N LEU A 676 -2.40 21.48 -19.41
CA LEU A 676 -2.88 21.87 -20.73
C LEU A 676 -1.73 21.99 -21.74
N GLY A 677 -0.58 22.54 -21.33
CA GLY A 677 0.63 22.60 -22.15
C GLY A 677 1.14 21.21 -22.58
N VAL A 678 1.22 20.27 -21.63
CA VAL A 678 1.60 18.86 -21.91
C VAL A 678 0.65 18.24 -22.94
N ASN A 679 -0.66 18.39 -22.75
CA ASN A 679 -1.65 17.79 -23.62
C ASN A 679 -1.64 18.42 -25.03
N HIS A 680 -1.49 19.73 -25.13
CA HIS A 680 -1.43 20.46 -26.40
C HIS A 680 -0.19 20.07 -27.22
N GLU A 681 1.00 20.04 -26.62
CA GLU A 681 2.21 19.63 -27.36
C GLU A 681 2.11 18.18 -27.81
N PHE A 682 1.55 17.30 -26.99
CA PHE A 682 1.40 15.90 -27.39
C PHE A 682 0.38 15.71 -28.51
N ALA A 683 -0.76 16.42 -28.49
CA ALA A 683 -1.66 16.44 -29.65
C ALA A 683 -0.97 17.00 -30.91
N SER A 684 -0.09 18.00 -30.77
CA SER A 684 0.72 18.54 -31.87
C SER A 684 1.62 17.47 -32.49
N GLU A 685 2.31 16.70 -31.65
CA GLU A 685 3.17 15.60 -32.09
C GLU A 685 2.34 14.49 -32.76
N LEU A 686 1.18 14.14 -32.18
CA LEU A 686 0.26 13.16 -32.80
C LEU A 686 -0.19 13.62 -34.19
N ARG A 687 -0.56 14.90 -34.34
CA ARG A 687 -0.94 15.49 -35.64
C ARG A 687 0.21 15.42 -36.63
N TRP A 688 1.41 15.82 -36.21
CA TRP A 688 2.61 15.82 -37.03
C TRP A 688 2.98 14.41 -37.53
N ARG A 689 2.77 13.39 -36.69
CA ARG A 689 3.04 11.98 -37.00
C ARG A 689 1.87 11.27 -37.70
N GLU A 690 0.88 12.03 -38.17
CA GLU A 690 -0.33 11.51 -38.82
C GLU A 690 -1.09 10.46 -37.97
N PHE A 691 -1.01 10.58 -36.66
CA PHE A 691 -1.71 9.68 -35.75
C PHE A 691 -3.23 9.91 -35.86
N PRO A 692 -4.04 8.85 -35.95
CA PRO A 692 -5.50 9.00 -36.12
C PRO A 692 -6.16 9.45 -34.80
N THR A 693 -6.31 10.76 -34.62
CA THR A 693 -6.98 11.39 -33.47
C THR A 693 -7.74 12.64 -33.91
N ASP A 694 -8.73 13.07 -33.12
CA ASP A 694 -9.45 14.33 -33.29
C ASP A 694 -8.83 15.51 -32.50
N LEU A 695 -7.63 15.31 -31.92
CA LEU A 695 -6.81 16.30 -31.20
C LEU A 695 -7.42 16.86 -29.91
N ARG A 696 -8.55 16.28 -29.48
CA ARG A 696 -9.31 16.72 -28.30
C ARG A 696 -9.19 15.75 -27.13
N GLY A 697 -8.34 14.74 -27.26
CA GLY A 697 -8.04 13.81 -26.18
C GLY A 697 -7.34 14.50 -25.01
N SER A 698 -7.66 14.09 -23.78
CA SER A 698 -6.90 14.49 -22.58
C SER A 698 -5.95 13.36 -22.21
N TYR A 699 -4.80 13.31 -22.89
CA TYR A 699 -3.81 12.25 -22.81
C TYR A 699 -3.16 12.14 -21.42
N PHE A 700 -2.96 13.26 -20.73
CA PHE A 700 -2.39 13.33 -19.37
C PHE A 700 -3.38 14.03 -18.44
N ARG A 701 -3.76 13.37 -17.35
CA ARG A 701 -4.74 13.89 -16.37
C ARG A 701 -4.32 13.78 -14.90
N SER A 702 -3.20 13.10 -14.62
CA SER A 702 -2.65 12.94 -13.27
C SER A 702 -1.39 13.79 -13.11
N PHE A 703 -1.46 14.78 -12.24
CA PHE A 703 -0.34 15.60 -11.81
C PHE A 703 0.31 15.02 -10.55
N TRP A 704 -0.47 14.78 -9.49
CA TRP A 704 0.03 14.20 -8.25
C TRP A 704 0.06 12.66 -8.33
N ASP A 705 0.90 12.05 -7.51
CA ASP A 705 0.91 10.60 -7.35
C ASP A 705 -0.15 10.21 -6.33
N THR A 706 -1.05 9.29 -6.70
CA THR A 706 -2.14 8.80 -5.85
C THR A 706 -1.95 7.34 -5.45
N SER A 707 -0.83 6.72 -5.83
CA SER A 707 -0.58 5.28 -5.65
C SER A 707 -0.15 4.85 -4.24
N ILE A 708 -0.33 5.74 -3.28
CA ILE A 708 0.50 5.80 -2.06
C ILE A 708 -0.10 5.02 -0.90
N TYR A 709 -1.42 4.84 -0.92
CA TYR A 709 -2.08 4.16 0.17
C TYR A 709 -2.42 2.74 -0.18
N SER A 710 -2.11 1.95 0.82
CA SER A 710 -2.57 0.62 1.03
C SER A 710 -4.11 0.65 0.95
N VAL A 711 -4.64 0.07 -0.13
CA VAL A 711 -6.06 0.01 -0.53
C VAL A 711 -6.98 -0.39 0.64
N ASP A 712 -7.94 0.45 1.03
CA ASP A 712 -8.82 0.08 2.15
C ASP A 712 -9.70 -1.17 1.84
N GLU A 713 -10.44 -1.72 2.80
CA GLU A 713 -11.28 -2.93 2.52
C GLU A 713 -12.22 -2.73 1.34
N LYS A 714 -12.82 -1.54 1.28
CA LYS A 714 -13.86 -1.26 0.30
C LYS A 714 -13.23 -1.11 -1.06
N GLU A 715 -12.09 -0.44 -1.13
CA GLU A 715 -11.30 -0.31 -2.33
C GLU A 715 -10.72 -1.67 -2.77
N GLU A 716 -10.39 -2.57 -1.83
CA GLU A 716 -9.87 -3.91 -2.13
C GLU A 716 -10.98 -4.80 -2.69
N ASP A 717 -12.16 -4.76 -2.08
CA ASP A 717 -13.37 -5.39 -2.60
C ASP A 717 -13.70 -4.83 -3.99
N GLU A 718 -13.62 -3.52 -4.17
CA GLU A 718 -13.84 -2.86 -5.47
C GLU A 718 -12.81 -3.33 -6.51
N PHE A 719 -11.54 -3.42 -6.14
CA PHE A 719 -10.48 -3.94 -7.00
C PHE A 719 -10.79 -5.37 -7.46
N TRP A 720 -11.18 -6.26 -6.55
CA TRP A 720 -11.41 -7.66 -6.89
C TRP A 720 -12.76 -7.94 -7.59
N GLU A 721 -13.79 -7.17 -7.28
CA GLU A 721 -15.15 -7.40 -7.78
C GLU A 721 -15.47 -6.60 -9.04
N ASN A 722 -15.04 -5.34 -9.07
CA ASN A 722 -15.46 -4.38 -10.08
C ASN A 722 -14.32 -3.96 -11.03
N SER A 723 -13.06 -4.06 -10.60
CA SER A 723 -11.94 -3.69 -11.47
C SER A 723 -11.57 -4.77 -12.49
N GLN A 724 -11.23 -4.31 -13.69
CA GLN A 724 -10.76 -5.19 -14.75
C GLN A 724 -9.32 -5.70 -14.48
N ASP A 725 -8.55 -4.95 -13.69
CA ASP A 725 -7.16 -5.27 -13.33
C ASP A 725 -7.09 -6.38 -12.28
N GLY A 726 -8.01 -6.42 -11.30
CA GLY A 726 -8.14 -7.56 -10.39
C GLY A 726 -8.48 -8.87 -11.11
N ILE A 727 -9.38 -8.82 -12.10
CA ILE A 727 -9.71 -9.98 -12.95
C ILE A 727 -8.48 -10.44 -13.76
N ARG A 728 -7.70 -9.50 -14.30
CA ARG A 728 -6.47 -9.79 -15.07
C ARG A 728 -5.40 -10.40 -14.20
N LEU A 729 -5.21 -9.83 -13.02
CA LEU A 729 -4.25 -10.27 -12.04
C LEU A 729 -4.52 -11.72 -11.65
N LEU A 730 -5.77 -12.05 -11.30
CA LEU A 730 -6.14 -13.41 -10.94
C LEU A 730 -5.87 -14.39 -12.09
N ALA A 731 -6.24 -14.03 -13.32
CA ALA A 731 -5.98 -14.86 -14.49
C ALA A 731 -4.47 -15.03 -14.78
N HIS A 732 -3.67 -13.98 -14.54
CA HIS A 732 -2.23 -14.02 -14.70
C HIS A 732 -1.57 -14.92 -13.64
N ILE A 733 -1.95 -14.76 -12.37
CA ILE A 733 -1.48 -15.60 -11.27
C ILE A 733 -1.88 -17.06 -11.47
N HIS A 734 -3.13 -17.32 -11.89
CA HIS A 734 -3.58 -18.69 -12.18
C HIS A 734 -2.81 -19.36 -13.32
N ARG A 735 -2.39 -18.58 -14.31
CA ARG A 735 -1.59 -19.08 -15.44
C ARG A 735 -0.15 -19.40 -15.03
N GLU A 736 0.45 -18.60 -14.15
CA GLU A 736 1.87 -18.72 -13.81
C GLU A 736 2.14 -19.56 -12.55
N PHE A 737 1.28 -19.45 -11.54
CA PHE A 737 1.45 -20.10 -10.23
C PHE A 737 0.37 -21.16 -9.92
N GLY A 738 -0.70 -21.23 -10.72
CA GLY A 738 -1.76 -22.24 -10.62
C GLY A 738 -3.05 -21.75 -9.95
N THR A 739 -4.13 -22.50 -10.12
CA THR A 739 -5.50 -22.10 -9.72
C THR A 739 -5.80 -22.22 -8.22
N HIS A 740 -4.84 -22.67 -7.42
CA HIS A 740 -5.00 -22.79 -5.97
C HIS A 740 -4.81 -21.46 -5.24
N TYR A 741 -4.21 -20.45 -5.88
CA TYR A 741 -4.17 -19.09 -5.36
C TYR A 741 -5.55 -18.45 -5.46
N ASP A 742 -6.18 -18.22 -4.33
CA ASP A 742 -7.37 -17.38 -4.22
C ASP A 742 -7.00 -15.93 -3.83
N ARG A 743 -8.02 -15.06 -3.72
CA ARG A 743 -7.81 -13.63 -3.42
C ARG A 743 -7.08 -13.45 -2.09
N GLU A 744 -7.47 -14.22 -1.07
CA GLU A 744 -6.89 -14.14 0.28
C GLU A 744 -5.42 -14.57 0.25
N MET A 745 -5.08 -15.67 -0.41
CA MET A 745 -3.69 -16.13 -0.54
C MET A 745 -2.78 -15.15 -1.29
N ILE A 746 -3.33 -14.42 -2.28
CA ILE A 746 -2.58 -13.41 -3.04
C ILE A 746 -2.27 -12.20 -2.16
N VAL A 747 -3.26 -11.74 -1.39
CA VAL A 747 -3.11 -10.62 -0.46
C VAL A 747 -2.24 -11.04 0.74
N ASP A 748 -2.34 -12.27 1.21
CA ASP A 748 -1.49 -12.85 2.26
C ASP A 748 -0.03 -12.93 1.81
N ALA A 749 0.23 -13.34 0.56
CA ALA A 749 1.57 -13.32 -0.01
C ALA A 749 2.18 -11.91 0.03
N TYR A 750 1.34 -10.88 -0.16
CA TYR A 750 1.72 -9.48 0.00
C TYR A 750 1.81 -9.02 1.45
N THR A 751 1.26 -9.70 2.46
CA THR A 751 1.25 -9.20 3.85
C THR A 751 2.08 -10.03 4.84
N THR A 752 2.64 -11.15 4.39
CA THR A 752 3.45 -12.05 5.22
C THR A 752 4.81 -11.43 5.56
N GLY A 753 5.22 -11.47 6.83
CA GLY A 753 6.50 -10.91 7.31
C GLY A 753 7.76 -11.65 6.84
N GLU A 754 7.65 -12.96 6.57
CA GLU A 754 8.73 -13.78 6.00
C GLU A 754 8.21 -14.56 4.77
N PRO A 755 8.02 -13.88 3.61
CA PRO A 755 7.43 -14.51 2.44
C PRO A 755 8.44 -15.43 1.74
N SER A 756 7.97 -16.60 1.28
CA SER A 756 8.73 -17.46 0.38
C SER A 756 9.04 -16.75 -0.94
N ASP A 757 10.01 -17.23 -1.72
CA ASP A 757 10.36 -16.57 -3.00
C ASP A 757 9.20 -16.56 -4.00
N THR A 758 8.31 -17.57 -3.94
CA THR A 758 7.07 -17.57 -4.73
C THR A 758 6.07 -16.53 -4.23
N GLN A 759 5.93 -16.37 -2.91
CA GLN A 759 5.06 -15.35 -2.32
C GLN A 759 5.55 -13.94 -2.64
N LYS A 760 6.88 -13.70 -2.63
CA LYS A 760 7.46 -12.42 -3.07
C LYS A 760 7.13 -12.09 -4.53
N ALA A 761 7.20 -13.08 -5.42
CA ALA A 761 6.85 -12.90 -6.83
C ALA A 761 5.35 -12.57 -7.00
N VAL A 762 4.47 -13.30 -6.31
CA VAL A 762 3.02 -13.05 -6.32
C VAL A 762 2.69 -11.66 -5.76
N ALA A 763 3.33 -11.28 -4.65
CA ALA A 763 3.19 -9.98 -4.02
C ALA A 763 3.56 -8.83 -4.97
N ALA A 764 4.68 -8.95 -5.70
CA ALA A 764 5.13 -7.94 -6.65
C ALA A 764 4.13 -7.74 -7.81
N ILE A 765 3.55 -8.82 -8.32
CA ILE A 765 2.54 -8.76 -9.41
C ILE A 765 1.24 -8.15 -8.90
N TYR A 766 0.79 -8.53 -7.70
CA TYR A 766 -0.39 -7.93 -7.06
C TYR A 766 -0.21 -6.42 -6.88
N GLU A 767 0.94 -6.03 -6.37
CA GLU A 767 1.31 -4.63 -6.14
C GLU A 767 1.34 -3.80 -7.42
N GLU A 768 1.95 -4.31 -8.50
CA GLU A 768 1.95 -3.64 -9.80
C GLU A 768 0.51 -3.46 -10.34
N ALA A 769 -0.34 -4.48 -10.17
CA ALA A 769 -1.72 -4.42 -10.64
C ALA A 769 -2.56 -3.41 -9.84
N VAL A 770 -2.37 -3.34 -8.52
CA VAL A 770 -3.02 -2.37 -7.64
C VAL A 770 -2.56 -0.95 -7.96
N GLU A 771 -1.25 -0.72 -8.07
CA GLU A 771 -0.69 0.58 -8.45
C GLU A 771 -1.26 1.06 -9.78
N LYS A 772 -1.29 0.17 -10.78
CA LYS A 772 -1.85 0.47 -12.09
C LYS A 772 -3.34 0.80 -12.03
N TRP A 773 -4.10 0.07 -11.20
CA TRP A 773 -5.51 0.33 -11.00
C TRP A 773 -5.72 1.71 -10.38
N LEU A 774 -5.06 2.02 -9.26
CA LEU A 774 -5.11 3.32 -8.58
C LEU A 774 -4.77 4.47 -9.53
N LEU A 775 -3.67 4.33 -10.29
CA LEU A 775 -3.28 5.34 -11.26
C LEU A 775 -4.29 5.48 -12.41
N SER A 776 -5.11 4.47 -12.72
CA SER A 776 -6.07 4.52 -13.83
C SER A 776 -7.47 5.02 -13.45
N ARG A 777 -7.76 5.19 -12.15
CA ARG A 777 -9.07 5.65 -11.67
C ARG A 777 -9.35 7.06 -12.18
N ASP A 778 -10.54 7.26 -12.73
CA ASP A 778 -10.94 8.57 -13.25
C ASP A 778 -11.18 9.56 -12.09
N GLU A 779 -11.76 9.07 -10.99
CA GLU A 779 -12.06 9.84 -9.76
C GLU A 779 -10.83 10.26 -8.95
N ASP A 780 -9.62 9.83 -9.35
CA ASP A 780 -8.35 10.22 -8.74
C ASP A 780 -7.53 11.13 -9.66
N LYS A 781 -8.10 11.56 -10.80
CA LYS A 781 -7.45 12.50 -11.72
C LYS A 781 -7.51 13.94 -11.18
N ASP A 782 -6.40 14.66 -11.36
CA ASP A 782 -6.26 16.06 -10.93
C ASP A 782 -7.02 17.03 -11.82
N ILE A 783 -7.22 16.69 -13.09
CA ILE A 783 -8.02 17.48 -14.04
C ILE A 783 -9.12 16.63 -14.70
N ALA A 784 -10.28 17.26 -14.90
CA ALA A 784 -11.30 16.74 -15.81
C ALA A 784 -10.79 16.76 -17.26
N GLU A 785 -11.49 16.07 -18.16
CA GLU A 785 -11.17 16.13 -19.58
C GLU A 785 -11.24 17.60 -20.05
N ILE A 786 -10.18 18.07 -20.71
CA ILE A 786 -10.04 19.47 -21.13
C ILE A 786 -11.12 19.85 -22.14
N ALA A 787 -11.62 18.87 -22.91
CA ALA A 787 -12.73 19.06 -23.85
C ALA A 787 -14.06 19.43 -23.15
N ASP A 788 -14.22 19.10 -21.86
CA ASP A 788 -15.43 19.38 -21.08
C ASP A 788 -15.32 20.69 -20.27
N TRP A 789 -14.17 21.38 -20.35
CA TRP A 789 -13.99 22.65 -19.67
C TRP A 789 -14.93 23.71 -20.24
N LYS A 790 -15.62 24.44 -19.36
CA LYS A 790 -16.56 25.47 -19.79
C LYS A 790 -15.79 26.59 -20.49
N LYS A 791 -16.23 27.01 -21.67
CA LYS A 791 -15.56 28.09 -22.42
C LYS A 791 -15.50 29.41 -21.63
N ASN A 792 -16.40 29.61 -20.65
CA ASN A 792 -16.50 30.83 -19.85
C ASN A 792 -15.96 30.70 -18.41
N SER A 793 -15.24 29.62 -18.07
CA SER A 793 -14.57 29.49 -16.77
C SER A 793 -13.12 29.97 -16.81
N ARG A 794 -12.56 30.25 -15.63
CA ARG A 794 -11.13 30.59 -15.44
C ARG A 794 -10.29 29.35 -15.11
N LEU A 795 -8.98 29.45 -15.29
CA LEU A 795 -8.05 28.47 -14.74
C LEU A 795 -8.23 28.39 -13.21
N GLY A 796 -8.17 27.16 -12.70
CA GLY A 796 -8.44 26.81 -11.31
C GLY A 796 -9.93 26.67 -10.98
N GLU A 797 -10.85 27.01 -11.89
CA GLU A 797 -12.30 26.91 -11.65
C GLU A 797 -12.96 25.65 -12.22
N HIS A 798 -12.22 24.84 -12.96
CA HIS A 798 -12.75 23.61 -13.53
C HIS A 798 -13.04 22.58 -12.43
N PRO A 799 -14.07 21.71 -12.55
CA PRO A 799 -14.24 20.61 -11.61
C PRO A 799 -13.06 19.62 -11.75
N ALA A 800 -12.52 19.12 -10.64
CA ALA A 800 -11.65 17.95 -10.70
C ALA A 800 -12.49 16.70 -10.38
N PRO A 801 -12.27 15.57 -11.07
CA PRO A 801 -12.86 14.28 -10.72
C PRO A 801 -12.42 13.80 -9.32
N GLY A 802 -11.21 14.22 -8.93
CA GLY A 802 -10.52 13.94 -7.67
C GLY A 802 -11.35 14.02 -6.39
N THR A 803 -11.32 12.95 -5.57
CA THR A 803 -11.66 13.00 -4.12
C THR A 803 -10.93 14.12 -3.37
N TRP A 804 -9.80 14.56 -3.91
CA TRP A 804 -9.01 15.72 -3.50
C TRP A 804 -9.78 17.05 -3.42
N THR A 805 -10.79 17.25 -4.27
CA THR A 805 -11.40 18.59 -4.46
C THR A 805 -12.77 18.76 -3.82
N ASN A 806 -13.10 17.97 -2.79
CA ASN A 806 -14.26 18.14 -1.88
C ASN A 806 -15.61 18.55 -2.52
N ASN A 807 -15.84 18.27 -3.82
CA ASN A 807 -17.01 18.50 -4.69
C ASN A 807 -17.82 19.81 -4.53
N LYS A 808 -17.36 20.79 -3.73
CA LYS A 808 -18.11 22.00 -3.36
C LYS A 808 -17.14 23.17 -3.24
N LYS A 809 -17.04 23.91 -4.35
CA LYS A 809 -16.22 25.11 -4.59
C LYS A 809 -14.72 24.80 -4.64
N ASN A 810 -14.09 25.20 -5.74
CA ASN A 810 -12.65 25.13 -5.98
C ASN A 810 -11.90 25.94 -4.92
N VAL A 811 -11.52 25.28 -3.82
CA VAL A 811 -10.68 25.86 -2.77
C VAL A 811 -9.33 25.16 -2.85
N ASP A 812 -8.25 25.93 -2.70
CA ASP A 812 -6.88 25.41 -2.64
C ASP A 812 -6.80 24.35 -1.53
N ALA A 813 -6.65 23.10 -1.94
CA ALA A 813 -6.62 21.99 -1.02
C ALA A 813 -5.25 21.91 -0.32
N LEU A 814 -5.28 21.49 0.94
CA LEU A 814 -4.17 21.65 1.86
C LEU A 814 -3.13 20.55 1.76
N VAL A 815 -1.88 20.96 1.55
CA VAL A 815 -0.75 20.06 1.45
C VAL A 815 0.09 20.18 2.72
N LEU A 816 0.23 19.09 3.44
CA LEU A 816 1.15 18.98 4.55
C LEU A 816 2.57 18.79 4.01
N VAL A 817 3.54 19.53 4.52
CA VAL A 817 4.95 19.29 4.27
C VAL A 817 5.64 18.87 5.54
N VAL A 818 6.47 17.83 5.46
CA VAL A 818 7.27 17.27 6.55
C VAL A 818 8.72 17.24 6.10
N ARG A 819 9.59 17.94 6.82
CA ARG A 819 11.04 17.93 6.63
C ARG A 819 11.70 17.39 7.90
N GLY A 820 12.37 16.25 7.83
CA GLY A 820 13.04 15.64 8.99
C GLY A 820 13.40 14.17 8.79
N GLU A 821 14.22 13.64 9.70
CA GLU A 821 14.72 12.25 9.64
C GLU A 821 13.64 11.20 9.93
N LEU A 822 12.51 11.60 10.53
CA LEU A 822 11.43 10.69 10.94
C LEU A 822 11.00 9.77 9.80
N LEU A 823 10.65 10.35 8.64
CA LEU A 823 10.09 9.58 7.52
C LEU A 823 11.16 8.87 6.71
N GLN A 824 12.44 9.22 6.88
CA GLN A 824 13.57 8.45 6.34
C GLN A 824 13.84 7.19 7.16
N LYS A 825 13.72 7.29 8.50
CA LYS A 825 13.98 6.15 9.40
C LYS A 825 12.77 5.25 9.59
N PHE A 826 11.58 5.85 9.64
CA PHE A 826 10.30 5.17 9.87
C PHE A 826 9.38 5.43 8.67
N GLU A 827 9.74 4.88 7.51
CA GLU A 827 9.00 5.02 6.24
C GLU A 827 7.54 4.57 6.36
N ASN A 828 7.24 3.65 7.28
CA ASN A 828 5.90 3.10 7.52
C ASN A 828 5.02 3.94 8.46
N THR A 829 5.45 5.16 8.79
CA THR A 829 4.68 6.07 9.65
C THR A 829 3.30 6.34 9.05
N LEU A 830 2.26 6.10 9.83
CA LEU A 830 0.90 6.46 9.45
C LEU A 830 0.68 7.94 9.70
N ILE A 831 0.28 8.66 8.66
CA ILE A 831 -0.08 10.06 8.75
C ILE A 831 -1.54 10.21 8.33
N TYR A 832 -2.38 10.71 9.23
CA TYR A 832 -3.81 10.90 8.97
C TYR A 832 -4.39 12.01 9.84
N LEU A 833 -5.58 12.49 9.49
CA LEU A 833 -6.33 13.46 10.27
C LEU A 833 -7.42 12.78 11.10
N VAL A 834 -7.69 13.32 12.28
CA VAL A 834 -8.83 12.98 13.13
C VAL A 834 -9.55 14.22 13.58
N ASN A 835 -10.86 14.13 13.78
CA ASN A 835 -11.65 15.22 14.34
C ASN A 835 -11.22 15.50 15.79
N ARG A 836 -11.55 16.69 16.29
CA ARG A 836 -11.55 16.97 17.73
C ARG A 836 -12.52 16.05 18.46
N ASN A 837 -12.17 15.65 19.67
CA ASN A 837 -13.06 14.88 20.53
C ASN A 837 -14.27 15.73 20.93
N ALA A 838 -15.47 15.14 20.84
CA ALA A 838 -16.73 15.81 21.11
C ALA A 838 -16.91 16.21 22.59
N GLU A 839 -16.31 15.45 23.52
CA GLU A 839 -16.37 15.69 24.97
C GLU A 839 -15.27 16.65 25.44
N ASP A 840 -14.08 16.56 24.83
CA ASP A 840 -12.95 17.45 25.11
C ASP A 840 -12.30 17.91 23.80
N SER A 841 -12.70 19.11 23.34
CA SER A 841 -12.20 19.68 22.10
C SER A 841 -10.67 19.88 22.07
N THR A 842 -9.98 19.84 23.21
CA THR A 842 -8.51 19.97 23.27
C THR A 842 -7.77 18.68 22.91
N GLN A 843 -8.50 17.57 22.74
CA GLN A 843 -7.94 16.26 22.43
C GLN A 843 -8.41 15.73 21.06
N PRO A 844 -7.61 14.88 20.40
CA PRO A 844 -8.04 14.17 19.20
C PRO A 844 -9.08 13.08 19.53
N ASP A 845 -10.05 12.87 18.64
CA ASP A 845 -10.93 11.70 18.70
C ASP A 845 -10.21 10.45 18.17
N LEU A 846 -9.69 9.64 19.10
CA LEU A 846 -9.04 8.35 18.80
C LEU A 846 -9.95 7.15 19.09
N SER A 847 -11.24 7.37 19.36
CA SER A 847 -12.19 6.32 19.77
C SER A 847 -12.54 5.36 18.65
N SER A 848 -12.51 5.83 17.39
CA SER A 848 -12.93 5.05 16.21
C SER A 848 -11.94 5.18 15.05
N ASN A 849 -11.66 4.04 14.40
CA ASN A 849 -10.86 4.02 13.17
C ASN A 849 -11.63 4.53 11.95
N ALA A 850 -12.97 4.60 12.00
CA ALA A 850 -13.80 4.96 10.86
C ALA A 850 -13.82 6.49 10.57
N GLY A 851 -13.42 7.31 11.53
CA GLY A 851 -13.38 8.78 11.39
C GLY A 851 -12.03 9.33 10.90
N ARG A 852 -11.06 8.46 10.60
CA ARG A 852 -9.72 8.88 10.15
C ARG A 852 -9.78 9.32 8.69
N LYS A 853 -9.23 10.50 8.37
CA LYS A 853 -9.04 10.95 6.99
C LYS A 853 -7.58 10.74 6.59
N PHE A 854 -7.36 9.89 5.59
CA PHE A 854 -6.05 9.66 5.01
C PHE A 854 -5.76 10.70 3.90
N PRO A 855 -4.48 10.97 3.62
CA PRO A 855 -4.14 11.86 2.52
C PRO A 855 -4.41 11.16 1.17
N VAL A 856 -4.62 11.96 0.12
CA VAL A 856 -5.06 11.50 -1.21
C VAL A 856 -3.87 11.37 -2.18
N PHE A 857 -2.82 12.16 -1.94
CA PHE A 857 -1.59 12.10 -2.73
C PHE A 857 -0.38 12.40 -1.86
N GLU A 858 0.80 12.08 -2.38
CA GLU A 858 2.11 12.34 -1.79
C GLU A 858 3.08 12.74 -2.87
N GLY A 859 4.15 13.40 -2.45
CA GLY A 859 5.37 13.41 -3.22
C GLY A 859 6.57 13.68 -2.32
N ALA A 860 7.74 13.43 -2.89
CA ALA A 860 9.00 13.63 -2.20
C ALA A 860 9.82 14.71 -2.91
N LEU A 861 10.45 15.57 -2.12
CA LEU A 861 11.46 16.53 -2.51
C LEU A 861 12.78 16.13 -1.79
N PRO A 862 13.66 15.37 -2.47
CA PRO A 862 14.90 14.88 -1.87
C PRO A 862 15.81 16.02 -1.37
N PRO A 863 16.63 15.78 -0.33
CA PRO A 863 16.88 14.49 0.31
C PRO A 863 15.89 14.10 1.42
N ASP A 864 15.23 15.05 2.07
CA ASP A 864 14.62 14.86 3.38
C ASP A 864 13.23 15.49 3.57
N MET A 865 12.55 15.82 2.47
CA MET A 865 11.24 16.44 2.53
C MET A 865 10.19 15.63 1.79
N ILE A 866 9.04 15.44 2.44
CA ILE A 866 7.85 14.80 1.87
C ILE A 866 6.69 15.77 2.00
N PHE A 867 5.83 15.78 1.00
CA PHE A 867 4.56 16.49 1.05
C PHE A 867 3.40 15.52 0.80
N ILE A 868 2.28 15.74 1.47
CA ILE A 868 1.11 14.87 1.44
C ILE A 868 -0.13 15.73 1.43
N GLY A 869 -1.03 15.48 0.49
CA GLY A 869 -2.27 16.23 0.37
C GLY A 869 -3.38 15.64 1.23
N PHE A 870 -4.10 16.46 2.01
CA PHE A 870 -5.41 16.09 2.59
C PHE A 870 -6.63 16.77 1.92
N PRO A 871 -7.76 16.05 1.70
CA PRO A 871 -8.94 16.57 1.01
C PRO A 871 -9.77 17.46 1.97
N ILE A 872 -9.10 18.47 2.51
CA ILE A 872 -9.64 19.47 3.42
C ILE A 872 -9.21 20.86 2.96
N THR A 873 -10.02 21.83 3.32
CA THR A 873 -9.80 23.24 3.01
C THR A 873 -9.18 23.99 4.19
N THR A 874 -8.65 25.18 3.94
CA THR A 874 -8.18 26.11 4.98
C THR A 874 -9.25 26.42 6.04
N LYS A 875 -10.54 26.30 5.71
CA LYS A 875 -11.67 26.53 6.62
C LYS A 875 -11.86 25.42 7.64
N GLU A 876 -11.49 24.21 7.27
CA GLU A 876 -11.72 23.00 8.06
C GLU A 876 -10.56 22.69 9.01
N VAL A 877 -9.42 23.39 8.89
CA VAL A 877 -8.19 23.17 9.69
C VAL A 877 -8.45 23.17 11.20
N GLY A 878 -9.36 24.03 11.68
CA GLY A 878 -9.69 24.14 13.09
C GLY A 878 -10.27 22.85 13.69
N ASP A 879 -10.85 21.99 12.86
CA ASP A 879 -11.60 20.81 13.29
C ASP A 879 -10.73 19.55 13.43
N TYR A 880 -9.47 19.59 12.96
CA TYR A 880 -8.62 18.40 12.84
C TYR A 880 -7.32 18.46 13.64
N PHE A 881 -6.92 17.29 14.11
CA PHE A 881 -5.56 16.97 14.53
C PHE A 881 -4.85 16.13 13.47
N LEU A 882 -3.58 16.42 13.26
CA LEU A 882 -2.66 15.61 12.47
C LEU A 882 -2.06 14.56 13.38
N ILE A 883 -2.21 13.30 13.01
CA ILE A 883 -1.65 12.17 13.76
C ILE A 883 -0.46 11.61 13.01
N PHE A 884 0.68 11.50 13.69
CA PHE A 884 1.76 10.60 13.34
C PHE A 884 1.64 9.36 14.21
N GLU A 885 1.34 8.22 13.61
CA GLU A 885 1.18 6.93 14.30
C GLU A 885 2.27 5.98 13.83
N GLU A 886 3.02 5.44 14.78
CA GLU A 886 4.00 4.40 14.53
C GLU A 886 3.30 3.11 14.08
N ARG A 887 3.83 2.39 13.09
CA ARG A 887 3.35 1.03 12.83
C ARG A 887 4.18 0.02 13.60
N ILE A 888 3.58 -0.60 14.61
CA ILE A 888 4.18 -1.77 15.26
C ILE A 888 3.85 -3.01 14.43
N THR A 889 4.83 -3.47 13.66
CA THR A 889 4.74 -4.76 12.95
C THR A 889 5.09 -5.93 13.86
N ASP A 890 5.91 -5.67 14.89
CA ASP A 890 6.54 -6.70 15.69
C ASP A 890 6.59 -6.38 17.18
N LEU A 891 6.61 -7.42 18.01
CA LEU A 891 6.77 -7.28 19.45
C LEU A 891 8.17 -6.72 19.75
N ARG A 892 8.20 -5.57 20.43
CA ARG A 892 9.43 -4.87 20.82
C ARG A 892 9.51 -4.78 22.33
N LEU A 893 10.71 -5.02 22.85
CA LEU A 893 11.03 -4.80 24.26
C LEU A 893 12.10 -3.73 24.34
N GLY A 894 11.99 -2.81 25.30
CA GLY A 894 12.92 -1.71 25.46
C GLY A 894 12.32 -0.58 26.28
N LEU A 895 13.08 0.50 26.42
CA LEU A 895 12.65 1.72 27.10
C LEU A 895 12.95 2.91 26.20
N ASP A 896 12.17 3.97 26.34
CA ASP A 896 12.33 5.16 25.51
C ASP A 896 13.62 5.90 25.88
N ILE A 897 14.15 6.69 24.96
CA ILE A 897 15.38 7.47 25.22
C ILE A 897 15.07 8.62 26.16
N ASP A 898 14.02 9.40 25.87
CA ASP A 898 13.67 10.63 26.58
C ASP A 898 12.18 10.60 26.96
N ALA A 899 11.85 10.33 28.22
CA ALA A 899 10.48 10.44 28.74
C ALA A 899 10.46 11.27 30.02
N SER A 900 9.49 12.17 30.14
CA SER A 900 9.35 13.13 31.24
C SER A 900 8.26 12.77 32.27
N GLY A 901 7.68 11.57 32.18
CA GLY A 901 6.62 11.10 33.06
C GLY A 901 7.13 10.09 34.10
N ASN A 902 6.34 9.87 35.14
CA ASN A 902 6.69 8.97 36.25
C ASN A 902 5.87 7.67 36.25
N GLY A 903 4.96 7.48 35.29
CA GLY A 903 4.05 6.34 35.23
C GLY A 903 4.62 5.10 34.54
N GLU A 904 3.90 3.98 34.59
CA GLU A 904 4.28 2.72 33.91
C GLU A 904 4.51 2.88 32.40
N ASN A 905 3.85 3.85 31.76
CA ASN A 905 3.98 4.09 30.32
C ASN A 905 5.09 5.10 29.97
N ASP A 906 5.70 5.74 30.96
CA ASP A 906 6.66 6.82 30.76
C ASP A 906 8.08 6.39 31.17
N LEU A 907 8.30 5.10 31.42
CA LEU A 907 9.61 4.61 31.85
C LEU A 907 10.62 4.66 30.70
N SER A 908 11.59 5.56 30.81
CA SER A 908 12.73 5.70 29.90
C SER A 908 14.07 5.23 30.51
N TRP A 909 15.09 5.09 29.65
CA TRP A 909 16.47 4.82 30.08
C TRP A 909 17.05 5.91 31.00
N LEU A 910 16.53 7.13 30.98
CA LEU A 910 16.97 8.22 31.86
C LEU A 910 16.60 8.04 33.33
N HIS A 911 15.63 7.16 33.62
CA HIS A 911 15.28 6.86 35.00
C HIS A 911 16.34 6.01 35.72
N PHE A 912 17.34 5.48 35.01
CA PHE A 912 18.42 4.71 35.63
C PHE A 912 19.65 5.60 35.78
N GLU A 913 19.84 6.10 37.01
CA GLU A 913 21.00 6.91 37.37
C GLU A 913 22.30 6.17 37.05
N ASP A 914 23.29 6.90 36.53
CA ASP A 914 24.63 6.40 36.19
C ASP A 914 24.67 5.17 35.26
N LEU A 915 23.68 4.97 34.39
CA LEU A 915 23.68 3.94 33.35
C LEU A 915 24.16 4.49 32.00
N HIS A 916 25.39 4.17 31.62
CA HIS A 916 25.91 4.55 30.30
C HIS A 916 25.42 3.61 29.19
N ALA A 917 25.44 4.09 27.95
CA ALA A 917 25.24 3.21 26.80
C ALA A 917 26.39 2.19 26.76
N GLY A 918 26.07 0.92 26.50
CA GLY A 918 26.99 -0.20 26.58
C GLY A 918 26.93 -0.99 27.89
N ASP A 919 26.33 -0.45 28.95
CA ASP A 919 26.27 -1.08 30.27
C ASP A 919 25.02 -1.97 30.46
N TYR A 920 25.11 -2.86 31.45
CA TYR A 920 23.99 -3.67 31.95
C TYR A 920 23.33 -3.01 33.16
N LEU A 921 22.03 -3.23 33.36
CA LEU A 921 21.27 -2.68 34.51
C LEU A 921 21.68 -3.22 35.89
N ASN A 922 22.64 -4.15 36.01
CA ASN A 922 23.11 -4.80 37.25
C ASN A 922 22.86 -3.99 38.55
N GLY A 923 21.90 -4.42 39.36
CA GLY A 923 21.54 -3.83 40.67
C GLY A 923 20.79 -2.49 40.62
N ARG A 924 20.58 -1.93 39.43
CA ARG A 924 19.94 -0.62 39.23
C ARG A 924 18.41 -0.74 39.20
N ARG A 925 17.76 0.21 39.86
CA ARG A 925 16.31 0.41 39.86
C ARG A 925 16.00 1.76 39.21
N PRO A 926 14.80 1.93 38.62
CA PRO A 926 14.41 3.24 38.10
C PRO A 926 14.19 4.21 39.26
N ALA A 927 14.66 5.44 39.13
CA ALA A 927 14.54 6.54 40.08
C ALA A 927 13.15 7.21 39.99
N ASN A 928 12.08 6.41 40.03
CA ASN A 928 10.69 6.87 40.00
C ASN A 928 9.77 5.96 40.86
N GLU A 929 8.46 6.21 40.79
CA GLU A 929 7.45 5.50 41.60
C GLU A 929 7.44 3.97 41.35
N LEU A 930 8.00 3.51 40.23
CA LEU A 930 8.04 2.10 39.84
C LEU A 930 9.15 1.31 40.54
N ALA A 931 10.09 1.97 41.23
CA ALA A 931 11.22 1.34 41.93
C ALA A 931 10.78 0.19 42.86
N SER A 932 9.66 0.39 43.57
CA SER A 932 9.10 -0.57 44.53
C SER A 932 8.59 -1.86 43.89
N ARG A 933 8.27 -1.83 42.59
CA ARG A 933 7.73 -2.96 41.83
C ARG A 933 8.77 -3.60 40.89
N TRP A 934 9.99 -3.04 40.86
CA TRP A 934 11.08 -3.48 39.98
C TRP A 934 11.63 -4.87 40.32
N ASP A 935 11.31 -5.42 41.50
CA ASP A 935 11.71 -6.77 41.91
C ASP A 935 10.65 -7.82 41.50
N ASN A 936 10.09 -7.69 40.29
CA ASN A 936 9.09 -8.62 39.74
C ASN A 936 9.30 -8.81 38.22
N ALA A 937 9.73 -10.01 37.81
CA ALA A 937 10.05 -10.31 36.41
C ALA A 937 8.85 -10.17 35.45
N ALA A 938 7.63 -10.47 35.91
CA ALA A 938 6.42 -10.24 35.11
C ALA A 938 6.14 -8.74 34.91
N PHE A 939 6.37 -7.93 35.95
CA PHE A 939 6.24 -6.48 35.85
C PHE A 939 7.29 -5.87 34.91
N ILE A 940 8.55 -6.31 35.01
CA ILE A 940 9.61 -5.89 34.09
C ILE A 940 9.23 -6.25 32.66
N GLY A 941 8.83 -7.50 32.39
CA GLY A 941 8.38 -7.92 31.06
C GLY A 941 7.22 -7.09 30.51
N LYS A 942 6.28 -6.69 31.39
CA LYS A 942 5.14 -5.82 31.05
C LYS A 942 5.57 -4.38 30.72
N VAL A 943 6.45 -3.77 31.51
CA VAL A 943 6.85 -2.36 31.34
C VAL A 943 7.83 -2.20 30.19
N MET A 944 8.72 -3.17 29.99
CA MET A 944 9.62 -3.20 28.83
C MET A 944 8.84 -3.40 27.51
N TYR A 945 7.58 -3.82 27.55
CA TYR A 945 6.77 -3.98 26.35
C TYR A 945 6.46 -2.63 25.72
N GLN A 946 7.07 -2.39 24.56
CA GLN A 946 6.94 -1.14 23.83
C GLN A 946 5.56 -1.02 23.18
N LYS A 947 4.90 0.12 23.42
CA LYS A 947 3.56 0.41 22.93
C LYS A 947 3.63 1.27 21.68
N GLN A 948 2.55 1.24 20.91
CA GLN A 948 2.44 2.06 19.72
C GLN A 948 2.41 3.53 20.10
N VAL A 949 3.35 4.30 19.57
CA VAL A 949 3.40 5.75 19.78
C VAL A 949 2.48 6.44 18.79
N ARG A 950 1.72 7.42 19.29
CA ARG A 950 0.92 8.34 18.49
C ARG A 950 1.16 9.75 18.97
N VAL A 951 1.51 10.65 18.05
CA VAL A 951 1.63 12.07 18.35
C VAL A 951 0.56 12.82 17.58
N ALA A 952 -0.18 13.65 18.30
CA ALA A 952 -1.22 14.50 17.75
C ALA A 952 -0.74 15.96 17.72
N ILE A 953 -0.84 16.60 16.56
CA ILE A 953 -0.51 18.02 16.36
C ILE A 953 -1.76 18.74 15.86
N GLU A 954 -2.18 19.80 16.54
CA GLU A 954 -3.27 20.65 16.05
C GLU A 954 -2.90 21.31 14.73
N LEU A 955 -3.70 21.12 13.67
CA LEU A 955 -3.41 21.73 12.36
C LEU A 955 -3.44 23.26 12.44
N SER A 956 -4.29 23.83 13.31
CA SER A 956 -4.41 25.28 13.53
C SER A 956 -3.08 25.95 13.89
N ARG A 957 -2.13 25.23 14.51
CA ARG A 957 -0.81 25.76 14.88
C ARG A 957 0.05 26.12 13.67
N MET A 958 -0.22 25.51 12.53
CA MET A 958 0.54 25.69 11.28
C MET A 958 -0.03 26.81 10.39
N VAL A 959 -1.18 27.38 10.73
CA VAL A 959 -1.87 28.40 9.91
C VAL A 959 -1.54 29.83 10.40
N PRO A 960 -1.24 30.78 9.48
CA PRO A 960 -1.08 32.20 9.83
C PRO A 960 -2.36 32.83 10.45
N GLU A 961 -2.20 33.63 11.51
CA GLU A 961 -3.30 34.26 12.28
C GLU A 961 -4.22 35.18 11.45
N ARG A 962 -3.71 35.77 10.36
CA ARG A 962 -4.54 36.61 9.47
C ARG A 962 -5.65 35.82 8.78
N LEU A 963 -5.44 34.52 8.55
CA LEU A 963 -6.44 33.65 7.93
C LEU A 963 -7.52 33.23 8.94
N PHE A 964 -7.22 33.24 10.24
CA PHE A 964 -8.20 32.99 11.31
C PHE A 964 -9.18 34.14 11.54
N LYS A 965 -8.79 35.39 11.25
CA LYS A 965 -9.64 36.58 11.51
C LYS A 965 -10.77 36.81 10.49
N ASN A 966 -10.83 36.01 9.42
CA ASN A 966 -11.93 36.03 8.45
C ASN A 966 -12.94 34.88 8.68
N PHE A 967 -12.92 34.28 9.88
CA PHE A 967 -13.89 33.27 10.34
C PHE A 967 -14.77 33.82 11.46
#